data_AF-A0A370TB92-F1
#
_entry.id   AF-A0A370TB92-F1
#
_cell.length_a   1.000
_cell.length_b   1.000
_cell.length_c   1.000
_cell.angle_alpha   90.00
_cell.angle_beta   90.00
_cell.angle_gamma   90.00
#
_symmetry.space_group_name_H-M   'P 1'
#
loop_
_entity.id
_entity.type
_entity.pdbx_description
1 polymer ?
#
loop_
_entity_poly.entity_id
_entity_poly.type
_entity_poly.pdbx_seq_one_letter_code
_entity_poly.pdbx_strand_id
1 'polypeptide(L)'
;MSNRVQDPESEVTAVVAPVIGSTANAPPVRSPWTAWMYVLDWYPSHYSGEERKMLRKLDFFLLSFCSLMFFLKYLDQSNINNAYVSGMKEELELNGNQYSLFGTFYNIGYLVFQIPSMLILSRPGYARWFVPTCEVLWGVLTFSQSRLNSASTIYGTRFLLGILETPVASGSLYILSSWYRPDELFKRAGVWYVSNNIGTMFGGYLQAAAYTNLDGVGGMSGWRWLFIIDGAITVPIAILGYFMFPGLPSSGKPWWLTPEQHAIARKRMEDEGVEESRKFDKATTKAMLKRTLAHWHFYVAVLCYTFFLSSQYPNGQMAIWLKAQAKAGYSWTVPQINTIPTAVSAVSVISCLIATSLCMLYPLWAIMSVVQAVTMFGIVCLLVWFIPDWLKFIAIFCTGFTAAVTPILVPWVNILMKDDSQARAFTTGSMLTFGWAINAFYPIAVFPIIEGPQWTKGYAVEVVFVFMVWLLFMLGQYLHRKELQQAELAHRMEDEEGKIDEDVQIETKLALHHQLAMHRPSGLAGFTDNPFVSREDCKIATHALLTQLKPYISPLGARIRLPVTTGTHFDEVAAQIEGFARPLWAVGALLASESPNDMSSIDPRLRSWITGLIAGTDPANAPGQDGEYWGAIFDEDQRMVELEIIAYALLSAPAVFVPPLPLDLLRPSAQDESNLRARQNLIKYMRSINGKTMPTNNWRFFRILTNLALVKVLGVPYAELKEAMDQDHALLEGFYLSEGWASDGAWSEDGSLNRQADYYSGSFAIQFSQLLYVKFASDLDPDRCAVFRARATEFAGGFWRYFDVNGAAIPFGRSLTYRFSFAAFWSAVVLTDIPLPAPLSLGVVKGLLLRHLRWWAEQPDIFNTDGTLNIGYCYPNMYMSEDYNSPQSPYWCLKTFCAVELPEDHEFWTCEELPHPLAKTNDQTPSARQHVSIRALDAPKHILISAPDHHYLLSSGQFASWPMKATEAKYGKFAYSSEFAFSVPTGPLLEQLAPDSTLAISEDASDSWRVRWKSAGTIMDAAHVHSANGSSTALPTLVNSWSPSKMSCLTVKTTLIPPSDRWPDWHVRIHRITRAAAHVGSRAEQTVLTAEGGFAIAGRRKRDGGALPRLCPHDFRDTKDAAVSEGVVEDGPAALIISSRGASGIIQLYPSSSARGVVLKPDANTNLISPRTLIPTIRQELKFEVATNEVEEVAVLVVAVFAIGVKGVEKVDDIWRRWVDKPVVKFGGSSRELGKEYIMIE
;
A
#
# COMPACT_ATOMS: atom_id res chain seq x y z
N MET A 1 31.41 -69.19 22.95
CA MET A 1 31.22 -70.17 21.86
C MET A 1 30.10 -69.68 20.95
N SER A 2 30.41 -69.61 19.66
CA SER A 2 29.57 -69.58 18.45
C SER A 2 28.03 -69.55 18.53
N ASN A 3 27.45 -68.54 17.85
CA ASN A 3 26.33 -68.52 16.89
C ASN A 3 25.01 -69.30 17.14
N ARG A 4 23.86 -68.59 17.12
CA ARG A 4 22.98 -68.42 15.92
C ARG A 4 21.68 -67.61 16.22
N VAL A 5 21.47 -66.57 15.40
CA VAL A 5 20.25 -66.06 14.73
C VAL A 5 18.87 -66.19 15.43
N GLN A 6 18.23 -65.03 15.69
CA GLN A 6 16.80 -64.77 15.48
C GLN A 6 16.54 -63.25 15.36
N ASP A 7 15.67 -62.85 14.42
CA ASP A 7 15.28 -61.48 14.03
C ASP A 7 14.81 -60.57 15.18
N PRO A 8 14.97 -59.23 15.06
CA PRO A 8 14.18 -58.27 15.81
C PRO A 8 13.02 -57.73 14.96
N GLU A 9 11.79 -58.16 15.26
CA GLU A 9 10.57 -57.43 14.92
C GLU A 9 10.25 -56.37 15.98
N SER A 10 9.95 -55.16 15.50
CA SER A 10 9.11 -54.12 16.12
C SER A 10 9.62 -53.42 17.39
N GLU A 11 10.57 -52.48 17.21
CA GLU A 11 10.60 -51.30 18.08
C GLU A 11 9.38 -50.42 17.75
N VAL A 12 8.49 -50.32 18.74
CA VAL A 12 7.39 -49.35 18.79
C VAL A 12 8.03 -47.95 18.80
N THR A 13 8.19 -47.36 17.62
CA THR A 13 8.39 -45.92 17.46
C THR A 13 7.18 -45.22 18.03
N ALA A 14 7.33 -44.64 19.22
CA ALA A 14 6.38 -43.67 19.74
C ALA A 14 6.23 -42.55 18.71
N VAL A 15 5.07 -42.52 18.05
CA VAL A 15 4.66 -41.50 17.11
C VAL A 15 4.70 -40.16 17.84
N VAL A 16 5.75 -39.38 17.58
CA VAL A 16 5.79 -37.96 17.92
C VAL A 16 4.74 -37.30 17.03
N ALA A 17 3.62 -36.90 17.62
CA ALA A 17 2.60 -36.12 16.94
C ALA A 17 3.25 -34.89 16.29
N PRO A 18 2.86 -34.50 15.06
CA PRO A 18 3.41 -33.33 14.41
C PRO A 18 3.09 -32.11 15.28
N VAL A 19 4.13 -31.44 15.78
CA VAL A 19 4.00 -30.19 16.51
C VAL A 19 3.40 -29.17 15.55
N ILE A 20 2.11 -28.87 15.73
CA ILE A 20 1.34 -27.87 14.99
C ILE A 20 2.20 -26.59 14.92
N GLY A 21 2.68 -26.27 13.72
CA GLY A 21 3.39 -25.01 13.46
C GLY A 21 2.45 -23.85 13.72
N SER A 22 3.02 -22.72 14.15
CA SER A 22 2.30 -21.47 14.38
C SER A 22 1.34 -21.17 13.22
N THR A 23 0.04 -21.34 13.43
CA THR A 23 -1.02 -21.00 12.47
C THR A 23 -1.32 -19.50 12.54
N ALA A 24 -0.29 -18.67 12.40
CA ALA A 24 -0.47 -17.23 12.35
C ALA A 24 -1.04 -16.84 10.97
N ASN A 25 -2.36 -16.70 10.90
CA ASN A 25 -3.00 -15.99 9.80
C ASN A 25 -2.45 -14.56 9.74
N ALA A 26 -2.23 -14.04 8.52
CA ALA A 26 -1.78 -12.67 8.31
C ALA A 26 -2.63 -11.67 9.13
N PRO A 27 -2.01 -10.65 9.75
CA PRO A 27 -2.75 -9.68 10.55
C PRO A 27 -3.77 -8.96 9.65
N PRO A 28 -5.05 -8.86 10.08
CA PRO A 28 -6.10 -8.30 9.24
C PRO A 28 -5.88 -6.81 8.96
N VAL A 29 -6.26 -6.35 7.78
CA VAL A 29 -6.26 -4.92 7.39
C VAL A 29 -7.22 -4.17 8.31
N ARG A 30 -6.70 -3.25 9.12
CA ARG A 30 -7.49 -2.59 10.17
C ARG A 30 -7.92 -1.20 9.72
N SER A 31 -9.23 -0.94 9.75
CA SER A 31 -9.75 0.43 9.76
C SER A 31 -9.14 1.20 10.94
N PRO A 32 -9.05 2.54 10.92
CA PRO A 32 -8.54 3.32 12.04
C PRO A 32 -9.23 3.00 13.37
N TRP A 33 -10.54 2.71 13.34
CA TRP A 33 -11.32 2.29 14.50
C TRP A 33 -11.01 0.86 14.96
N THR A 34 -10.84 -0.08 14.03
CA THR A 34 -10.44 -1.47 14.34
C THR A 34 -9.00 -1.53 14.84
N ALA A 35 -8.13 -0.63 14.37
CA ALA A 35 -6.77 -0.44 14.87
C ALA A 35 -6.81 0.08 16.32
N TRP A 36 -7.65 1.08 16.61
CA TRP A 36 -7.90 1.54 17.99
C TRP A 36 -8.49 0.43 18.89
N MET A 37 -9.41 -0.40 18.39
CA MET A 37 -9.92 -1.54 19.14
C MET A 37 -8.85 -2.62 19.36
N TYR A 38 -7.90 -2.78 18.45
CA TYR A 38 -6.77 -3.70 18.62
C TYR A 38 -5.78 -3.24 19.70
N VAL A 39 -5.69 -1.95 20.01
CA VAL A 39 -4.96 -1.48 21.21
C VAL A 39 -5.51 -2.19 22.46
N LEU A 40 -6.83 -2.38 22.53
CA LEU A 40 -7.52 -3.06 23.62
C LEU A 40 -7.50 -4.61 23.51
N ASP A 41 -7.12 -5.17 22.36
CA ASP A 41 -6.95 -6.63 22.17
C ASP A 41 -5.61 -7.08 22.79
N TRP A 42 -5.65 -7.46 24.07
CA TRP A 42 -4.48 -7.89 24.85
C TRP A 42 -3.99 -9.31 24.49
N TYR A 43 -4.92 -10.17 24.06
CA TYR A 43 -4.65 -11.55 23.63
C TYR A 43 -5.18 -11.72 22.21
N PRO A 44 -4.33 -11.46 21.18
CA PRO A 44 -4.80 -11.28 19.82
C PRO A 44 -5.77 -12.37 19.38
N SER A 45 -6.96 -11.96 18.98
CA SER A 45 -8.08 -12.85 18.65
C SER A 45 -7.78 -13.86 17.53
N HIS A 46 -6.80 -13.56 16.67
CA HIS A 46 -6.34 -14.42 15.58
C HIS A 46 -5.43 -15.58 16.03
N TYR A 47 -5.00 -15.62 17.30
CA TYR A 47 -4.23 -16.74 17.85
C TYR A 47 -5.13 -17.92 18.23
N SER A 48 -4.58 -19.12 18.07
CA SER A 48 -5.27 -20.36 18.43
C SER A 48 -5.71 -20.35 19.91
N GLY A 49 -6.75 -21.11 20.24
CA GLY A 49 -7.24 -21.18 21.62
C GLY A 49 -6.17 -21.62 22.63
N GLU A 50 -5.29 -22.53 22.23
CA GLU A 50 -4.17 -23.02 23.04
C GLU A 50 -3.05 -21.98 23.18
N GLU A 51 -2.74 -21.26 22.12
CA GLU A 51 -1.76 -20.17 22.15
C GLU A 51 -2.22 -19.00 23.03
N ARG A 52 -3.50 -18.62 22.97
CA ARG A 52 -4.07 -17.61 23.88
C ARG A 52 -4.10 -18.07 25.34
N LYS A 53 -4.30 -19.37 25.61
CA LYS A 53 -4.18 -19.93 26.98
C LYS A 53 -2.73 -19.88 27.47
N MET A 54 -1.76 -20.20 26.61
CA MET A 54 -0.34 -20.09 26.93
C MET A 54 0.06 -18.64 27.22
N LEU A 55 -0.34 -17.68 26.38
CA LEU A 55 -0.06 -16.25 26.59
C LEU A 55 -0.67 -15.73 27.90
N ARG A 56 -1.91 -16.13 28.24
CA ARG A 56 -2.52 -15.79 29.54
C ARG A 56 -1.69 -16.27 30.73
N LYS A 57 -1.10 -17.47 30.64
CA LYS A 57 -0.21 -17.99 31.68
C LYS A 57 1.10 -17.22 31.72
N LEU A 58 1.70 -16.91 30.57
CA LEU A 58 2.91 -16.07 30.51
C LEU A 58 2.66 -14.68 31.13
N ASP A 59 1.53 -14.04 30.82
CA ASP A 59 1.20 -12.72 31.38
C ASP A 59 0.95 -12.78 32.89
N PHE A 60 0.25 -13.81 33.37
CA PHE A 60 0.00 -14.00 34.80
C PHE A 60 1.28 -14.32 35.58
N PHE A 61 2.13 -15.23 35.10
CA PHE A 61 3.30 -15.70 35.84
C PHE A 61 4.56 -14.87 35.58
N LEU A 62 4.89 -14.58 34.32
CA LEU A 62 6.12 -13.89 33.94
C LEU A 62 5.94 -12.36 33.96
N LEU A 63 4.94 -11.82 33.27
CA LEU A 63 4.78 -10.35 33.17
C LEU A 63 4.44 -9.75 34.53
N SER A 64 3.45 -10.31 35.24
CA SER A 64 3.03 -9.79 36.56
C SER A 64 4.17 -9.84 37.57
N PHE A 65 4.96 -10.92 37.58
CA PHE A 65 6.13 -11.01 38.45
C PHE A 65 7.21 -10.00 38.08
N CYS A 66 7.58 -9.87 36.79
CA CYS A 66 8.51 -8.84 36.33
C CYS A 66 8.07 -7.41 36.66
N SER A 67 6.78 -7.12 36.53
CA SER A 67 6.18 -5.83 36.92
C SER A 67 6.25 -5.60 38.43
N LEU A 68 5.93 -6.61 39.25
CA LEU A 68 6.04 -6.52 40.71
C LEU A 68 7.49 -6.29 41.15
N MET A 69 8.46 -7.03 40.60
CA MET A 69 9.88 -6.82 40.90
C MET A 69 10.31 -5.39 40.56
N PHE A 70 9.89 -4.87 39.41
CA PHE A 70 10.25 -3.52 38.99
C PHE A 70 9.55 -2.45 39.83
N PHE A 71 8.31 -2.69 40.25
CA PHE A 71 7.60 -1.86 41.23
C PHE A 71 8.35 -1.82 42.57
N LEU A 72 8.71 -2.98 43.13
CA LEU A 72 9.45 -3.09 44.39
C LEU A 72 10.80 -2.40 44.32
N LYS A 73 11.47 -2.49 43.17
CA LYS A 73 12.78 -1.85 42.99
C LYS A 73 12.67 -0.35 43.18
N TYR A 74 11.70 0.28 42.52
CA TYR A 74 11.52 1.72 42.62
C TYR A 74 10.88 2.14 43.94
N LEU A 75 10.11 1.27 44.57
CA LEU A 75 9.65 1.44 45.95
C LEU A 75 10.86 1.55 46.89
N ASP A 76 11.74 0.53 46.93
CA ASP A 76 12.89 0.48 47.83
C ASP A 76 13.94 1.57 47.54
N GLN A 77 14.15 1.92 46.28
CA GLN A 77 15.03 3.02 45.93
C GLN A 77 14.53 4.36 46.47
N SER A 78 13.21 4.58 46.46
CA SER A 78 12.63 5.81 46.99
C SER A 78 12.76 5.93 48.51
N ASN A 79 12.86 4.80 49.22
CA ASN A 79 12.86 4.76 50.68
C ASN A 79 13.98 5.56 51.33
N ILE A 80 15.18 5.59 50.74
CA ILE A 80 16.30 6.35 51.33
C ILE A 80 16.08 7.86 51.27
N ASN A 81 15.48 8.33 50.18
CA ASN A 81 15.19 9.74 49.98
C ASN A 81 14.10 10.18 50.95
N ASN A 82 13.08 9.33 51.10
CA ASN A 82 11.97 9.47 52.02
C ASN A 82 12.42 9.41 53.49
N ALA A 83 13.28 8.46 53.84
CA ALA A 83 13.85 8.31 55.18
C ALA A 83 14.71 9.52 55.58
N TYR A 84 15.53 10.02 54.65
CA TYR A 84 16.40 11.18 54.88
C TYR A 84 15.64 12.41 55.36
N VAL A 85 14.47 12.69 54.76
CA VAL A 85 13.64 13.85 55.10
C VAL A 85 12.68 13.60 56.27
N SER A 86 12.69 12.41 56.87
CA SER A 86 11.76 12.00 57.94
C SER A 86 12.48 11.47 59.19
N GLY A 87 13.61 12.09 59.55
CA GLY A 87 14.31 11.84 60.82
C GLY A 87 15.63 11.07 60.71
N MET A 88 15.95 10.47 59.55
CA MET A 88 17.22 9.74 59.38
C MET A 88 18.44 10.67 59.41
N LYS A 89 18.32 11.90 58.91
CA LYS A 89 19.41 12.88 58.94
C LYS A 89 19.78 13.26 60.37
N GLU A 90 18.77 13.54 61.19
CA GLU A 90 18.92 13.96 62.57
C GLU A 90 19.42 12.80 63.45
N GLU A 91 18.90 11.59 63.25
CA GLU A 91 19.26 10.41 64.05
C GLU A 91 20.67 9.86 63.75
N LEU A 92 21.14 9.96 62.49
CA LEU A 92 22.45 9.47 62.06
C LEU A 92 23.51 10.57 61.92
N GLU A 93 23.19 11.80 62.32
CA GLU A 93 24.06 12.98 62.25
C GLU A 93 24.71 13.18 60.86
N LEU A 94 23.92 13.00 59.79
CA LEU A 94 24.42 13.06 58.42
C LEU A 94 24.76 14.50 58.02
N ASN A 95 26.05 14.75 57.73
CA ASN A 95 26.61 16.06 57.45
C ASN A 95 27.29 16.13 56.07
N GLY A 96 27.35 17.32 55.48
CA GLY A 96 28.00 17.56 54.19
C GLY A 96 27.42 16.72 53.05
N ASN A 97 28.29 16.09 52.25
CA ASN A 97 27.91 15.33 51.05
C ASN A 97 27.52 13.86 51.33
N GLN A 98 27.40 13.45 52.59
CA GLN A 98 27.21 12.05 52.96
C GLN A 98 25.92 11.44 52.39
N TYR A 99 24.81 12.19 52.38
CA TYR A 99 23.56 11.74 51.76
C TYR A 99 23.71 11.50 50.25
N SER A 100 24.34 12.45 49.55
CA SER A 100 24.57 12.34 48.10
C SER A 100 25.43 11.13 47.77
N LEU A 101 26.37 10.74 48.64
CA LEU A 101 27.20 9.55 48.46
C LEU A 101 26.40 8.23 48.58
N PHE A 102 25.24 8.19 49.25
CA PHE A 102 24.40 6.97 49.30
C PHE A 102 23.97 6.52 47.89
N GLY A 103 23.49 7.47 47.08
CA GLY A 103 23.13 7.20 45.68
C GLY A 103 24.36 6.85 44.83
N THR A 104 25.50 7.49 45.06
CA THR A 104 26.74 7.21 44.33
C THR A 104 27.23 5.78 44.54
N PHE A 105 27.29 5.29 45.79
CA PHE A 105 27.73 3.91 46.06
C PHE A 105 26.76 2.86 45.49
N TYR A 106 25.45 3.14 45.53
CA TYR A 106 24.45 2.33 44.85
C TYR A 106 24.72 2.25 43.34
N ASN A 107 24.92 3.40 42.69
CA ASN A 107 25.19 3.48 41.25
C ASN A 107 26.49 2.76 40.87
N ILE A 108 27.54 2.84 41.69
CA ILE A 108 28.79 2.09 41.44
C ILE A 108 28.53 0.58 41.43
N GLY A 109 27.82 0.07 42.43
CA GLY A 109 27.45 -1.36 42.50
C GLY A 109 26.61 -1.78 41.29
N TYR A 110 25.64 -0.94 40.92
CA TYR A 110 24.77 -1.14 39.77
C TYR A 110 25.56 -1.22 38.45
N LEU A 111 26.42 -0.23 38.18
CA LEU A 111 27.21 -0.14 36.95
C LEU A 111 28.19 -1.31 36.79
N VAL A 112 28.89 -1.69 37.87
CA VAL A 112 29.89 -2.78 37.84
C VAL A 112 29.21 -4.12 37.58
N PHE A 113 28.03 -4.36 38.15
CA PHE A 113 27.36 -5.65 38.05
C PHE A 113 26.42 -5.77 36.85
N GLN A 114 26.18 -4.69 36.10
CA GLN A 114 25.27 -4.65 34.95
C GLN A 114 25.66 -5.64 33.84
N ILE A 115 26.91 -5.64 33.39
CA ILE A 115 27.38 -6.57 32.36
C ILE A 115 27.51 -8.01 32.92
N PRO A 116 28.14 -8.25 34.09
CA PRO A 116 28.19 -9.58 34.69
C PRO A 116 26.83 -10.24 34.89
N SER A 117 25.84 -9.49 35.40
CA SER A 117 24.50 -10.01 35.65
C SER A 117 23.81 -10.44 34.36
N MET A 118 23.92 -9.68 33.26
CA MET A 118 23.37 -10.07 31.95
C MET A 118 24.03 -11.32 31.39
N LEU A 119 25.35 -11.45 31.55
CA LEU A 119 26.07 -12.64 31.13
C LEU A 119 25.67 -13.88 31.95
N ILE A 120 25.35 -13.73 33.23
CA ILE A 120 24.81 -14.84 34.05
C ILE A 120 23.39 -15.22 33.60
N LEU A 121 22.53 -14.23 33.39
CA LEU A 121 21.15 -14.40 32.94
C LEU A 121 21.02 -15.03 31.56
N SER A 122 22.00 -14.81 30.68
CA SER A 122 22.06 -15.49 29.40
C SER A 122 22.24 -17.01 29.55
N ARG A 123 22.64 -17.54 30.71
CA ARG A 123 22.89 -18.99 30.89
C ARG A 123 21.61 -19.74 31.28
N PRO A 124 21.13 -20.71 30.48
CA PRO A 124 19.88 -21.41 30.74
C PRO A 124 19.81 -22.08 32.12
N GLY A 125 20.91 -22.67 32.60
CA GLY A 125 20.93 -23.35 33.90
C GLY A 125 20.78 -22.43 35.12
N TYR A 126 21.12 -21.14 34.99
CA TYR A 126 21.11 -20.18 36.10
C TYR A 126 19.99 -19.15 35.99
N ALA A 127 19.51 -18.85 34.77
CA ALA A 127 18.54 -17.78 34.50
C ALA A 127 17.30 -17.85 35.39
N ARG A 128 16.76 -19.04 35.62
CA ARG A 128 15.55 -19.25 36.44
C ARG A 128 15.73 -18.88 37.91
N TRP A 129 16.93 -19.09 38.47
CA TRP A 129 17.17 -18.96 39.91
C TRP A 129 17.83 -17.63 40.26
N PHE A 130 18.60 -17.06 39.34
CA PHE A 130 19.45 -15.90 39.61
C PHE A 130 18.67 -14.67 40.06
N VAL A 131 17.61 -14.27 39.33
CA VAL A 131 16.84 -13.05 39.63
C VAL A 131 16.09 -13.17 40.97
N PRO A 132 15.32 -14.25 41.24
CA PRO A 132 14.70 -14.42 42.56
C PRO A 132 15.69 -14.49 43.72
N THR A 133 16.87 -15.10 43.53
CA THR A 133 17.92 -15.12 44.56
C THR A 133 18.46 -13.73 44.86
N CYS A 134 18.73 -12.93 43.83
CA CYS A 134 19.14 -11.55 44.01
C CYS A 134 18.08 -10.73 44.74
N GLU A 135 16.80 -10.95 44.42
CA GLU A 135 15.67 -10.25 45.04
C GLU A 135 15.49 -10.62 46.52
N VAL A 136 15.61 -11.89 46.90
CA VAL A 136 15.55 -12.30 48.31
C VAL A 136 16.70 -11.68 49.11
N LEU A 137 17.92 -11.73 48.57
CA LEU A 137 19.08 -11.13 49.22
C LEU A 137 18.93 -9.62 49.35
N TRP A 138 18.39 -8.95 48.34
CA TRP A 138 18.06 -7.53 48.38
C TRP A 138 17.00 -7.24 49.44
N GLY A 139 15.88 -7.96 49.49
CA GLY A 139 14.83 -7.77 50.50
C GLY A 139 15.37 -7.94 51.94
N VAL A 140 16.26 -8.89 52.17
CA VAL A 140 16.96 -9.05 53.47
C VAL A 140 17.86 -7.84 53.76
N LEU A 141 18.58 -7.33 52.76
CA LEU A 141 19.37 -6.10 52.94
C LEU A 141 18.48 -4.88 53.20
N THR A 142 17.33 -4.73 52.52
CA THR A 142 16.33 -3.69 52.79
C THR A 142 15.86 -3.74 54.25
N PHE A 143 15.51 -4.93 54.75
CA PHE A 143 15.20 -5.13 56.17
C PHE A 143 16.36 -4.71 57.09
N SER A 144 17.58 -5.08 56.76
CA SER A 144 18.76 -4.76 57.57
C SER A 144 19.04 -3.25 57.67
N GLN A 145 18.59 -2.45 56.69
CA GLN A 145 18.75 -1.00 56.69
C GLN A 145 18.02 -0.31 57.85
N SER A 146 16.92 -0.91 58.34
CA SER A 146 16.20 -0.43 59.52
C SER A 146 17.05 -0.37 60.79
N ARG A 147 18.21 -1.04 60.83
CA ARG A 147 19.11 -1.13 62.00
C ARG A 147 20.48 -0.48 61.79
N LEU A 148 20.72 0.19 60.68
CA LEU A 148 22.00 0.86 60.42
C LEU A 148 22.11 2.14 61.27
N ASN A 149 23.33 2.42 61.74
CA ASN A 149 23.62 3.52 62.68
C ASN A 149 24.77 4.43 62.20
N SER A 150 25.31 4.21 60.99
CA SER A 150 26.42 5.02 60.46
C SER A 150 26.37 5.16 58.95
N ALA A 151 26.78 6.33 58.43
CA ALA A 151 26.88 6.60 57.00
C ALA A 151 27.77 5.59 56.25
N SER A 152 28.87 5.12 56.85
CA SER A 152 29.79 4.16 56.22
C SER A 152 29.14 2.79 56.00
N THR A 153 28.36 2.32 56.97
CA THR A 153 27.60 1.07 56.86
C THR A 153 26.47 1.18 55.83
N ILE A 154 25.92 2.39 55.64
CA ILE A 154 24.93 2.66 54.60
C ILE A 154 25.60 2.66 53.21
N TYR A 155 26.82 3.19 53.05
CA TYR A 155 27.55 3.08 51.77
C TYR A 155 27.76 1.63 51.35
N GLY A 156 28.21 0.78 52.28
CA GLY A 156 28.43 -0.65 52.01
C GLY A 156 27.15 -1.38 51.64
N THR A 157 26.06 -1.17 52.39
CA THR A 157 24.77 -1.78 52.05
C THR A 157 24.21 -1.24 50.73
N ARG A 158 24.34 0.06 50.44
CA ARG A 158 23.94 0.67 49.16
C ARG A 158 24.69 0.08 47.97
N PHE A 159 26.00 -0.16 48.10
CA PHE A 159 26.78 -0.84 47.06
C PHE A 159 26.29 -2.27 46.81
N LEU A 160 26.02 -3.04 47.86
CA LEU A 160 25.48 -4.41 47.75
C LEU A 160 24.06 -4.43 47.15
N LEU A 161 23.21 -3.47 47.52
CA LEU A 161 21.89 -3.28 46.91
C LEU A 161 22.01 -2.96 45.43
N GLY A 162 22.94 -2.08 45.06
CA GLY A 162 23.26 -1.80 43.66
C GLY A 162 23.56 -3.06 42.87
N ILE A 163 24.42 -3.94 43.41
CA ILE A 163 24.73 -5.25 42.82
C ILE A 163 23.48 -6.12 42.69
N LEU A 164 22.70 -6.28 43.75
CA LEU A 164 21.58 -7.23 43.80
C LEU A 164 20.34 -6.75 43.02
N GLU A 165 20.09 -5.45 42.92
CA GLU A 165 18.95 -4.89 42.18
C GLU A 165 19.22 -4.74 40.67
N THR A 166 20.48 -4.85 40.26
CA THR A 166 20.90 -4.75 38.85
C THR A 166 20.12 -5.67 37.89
N PRO A 167 19.98 -6.99 38.19
CA PRO A 167 19.36 -7.94 37.26
C PRO A 167 17.87 -7.69 37.06
N VAL A 168 17.21 -6.93 37.94
CA VAL A 168 15.75 -6.75 37.89
C VAL A 168 15.35 -5.96 36.64
N ALA A 169 15.95 -4.79 36.40
CA ALA A 169 15.55 -3.93 35.28
C ALA A 169 15.94 -4.56 33.93
N SER A 170 17.19 -4.99 33.85
CA SER A 170 17.83 -5.47 32.64
C SER A 170 17.50 -6.93 32.32
N GLY A 171 17.43 -7.77 33.34
CA GLY A 171 17.09 -9.17 33.23
C GLY A 171 15.62 -9.39 32.94
N SER A 172 14.71 -8.60 33.52
CA SER A 172 13.28 -8.70 33.21
C SER A 172 13.02 -8.46 31.73
N LEU A 173 13.52 -7.36 31.15
CA LEU A 173 13.37 -7.08 29.71
C LEU A 173 14.02 -8.15 28.82
N TYR A 174 15.21 -8.63 29.21
CA TYR A 174 15.90 -9.69 28.47
C TYR A 174 15.07 -11.00 28.46
N ILE A 175 14.52 -11.40 29.60
CA ILE A 175 13.67 -12.59 29.69
C ILE A 175 12.33 -12.38 28.98
N LEU A 176 11.68 -11.21 29.12
CA LEU A 176 10.46 -10.87 28.37
C LEU A 176 10.70 -11.00 26.85
N SER A 177 11.82 -10.47 26.34
CA SER A 177 12.20 -10.59 24.92
C SER A 177 12.53 -12.01 24.46
N SER A 178 12.73 -12.94 25.40
CA SER A 178 13.02 -14.34 25.09
C SER A 178 11.74 -15.19 25.07
N TRP A 179 10.63 -14.74 25.66
CA TRP A 179 9.36 -15.49 25.71
C TRP A 179 8.24 -14.90 24.87
N TYR A 180 8.29 -13.59 24.58
CA TYR A 180 7.28 -12.90 23.77
C TYR A 180 7.83 -12.59 22.38
N ARG A 181 6.96 -12.74 21.38
CA ARG A 181 7.28 -12.31 20.01
C ARG A 181 7.39 -10.78 19.91
N PRO A 182 8.10 -10.25 18.90
CA PRO A 182 8.24 -8.80 18.70
C PRO A 182 6.92 -8.03 18.70
N ASP A 183 5.88 -8.60 18.08
CA ASP A 183 4.53 -8.00 18.00
C ASP A 183 3.77 -8.01 19.33
N GLU A 184 4.14 -8.89 20.26
CA GLU A 184 3.54 -9.02 21.59
C GLU A 184 4.31 -8.24 22.66
N LEU A 185 5.61 -8.04 22.43
CA LEU A 185 6.57 -7.55 23.41
C LEU A 185 6.37 -6.07 23.73
N PHE A 186 6.04 -5.21 22.76
CA PHE A 186 5.93 -3.76 22.98
C PHE A 186 4.87 -3.41 24.04
N LYS A 187 3.63 -3.92 23.92
CA LYS A 187 2.56 -3.72 24.92
C LYS A 187 2.96 -4.18 26.32
N ARG A 188 3.60 -5.34 26.40
CA ARG A 188 4.00 -5.97 27.67
C ARG A 188 5.17 -5.24 28.31
N ALA A 189 6.13 -4.80 27.51
CA ALA A 189 7.22 -3.93 27.95
C ALA A 189 6.70 -2.60 28.47
N GLY A 190 5.65 -2.03 27.85
CA GLY A 190 4.96 -0.84 28.33
C GLY A 190 4.35 -1.03 29.73
N VAL A 191 3.56 -2.09 29.93
CA VAL A 191 2.97 -2.42 31.25
C VAL A 191 4.04 -2.66 32.31
N TRP A 192 5.10 -3.37 31.96
CA TRP A 192 6.25 -3.56 32.83
C TRP A 192 6.92 -2.24 33.21
N TYR A 193 7.16 -1.35 32.26
CA TYR A 193 7.87 -0.09 32.53
C TYR A 193 7.07 0.84 33.43
N VAL A 194 5.75 0.90 33.22
CA VAL A 194 4.84 1.72 34.03
C VAL A 194 4.88 1.38 35.52
N SER A 195 5.25 0.14 35.88
CA SER A 195 5.40 -0.28 37.27
C SER A 195 6.41 0.57 38.07
N ASN A 196 7.43 1.18 37.45
CA ASN A 196 8.35 2.07 38.16
C ASN A 196 7.68 3.36 38.68
N ASN A 197 6.85 3.99 37.84
CA ASN A 197 6.16 5.25 38.14
C ASN A 197 5.20 5.01 39.30
N ILE A 198 4.49 3.88 39.27
CA ILE A 198 3.58 3.47 40.34
C ILE A 198 4.38 3.20 41.63
N GLY A 199 5.53 2.52 41.56
CA GLY A 199 6.40 2.25 42.70
C GLY A 199 6.88 3.52 43.41
N THR A 200 7.35 4.50 42.64
CA THR A 200 7.78 5.80 43.18
C THR A 200 6.63 6.57 43.83
N MET A 201 5.42 6.54 43.25
CA MET A 201 4.23 7.16 43.86
C MET A 201 3.87 6.49 45.20
N PHE A 202 3.85 5.16 45.25
CA PHE A 202 3.53 4.41 46.47
C PHE A 202 4.54 4.65 47.60
N GLY A 203 5.84 4.72 47.30
CA GLY A 203 6.86 4.96 48.31
C GLY A 203 6.68 6.28 49.06
N GLY A 204 6.31 7.35 48.36
CA GLY A 204 6.01 8.65 49.00
C GLY A 204 4.79 8.59 49.92
N TYR A 205 3.73 7.88 49.51
CA TYR A 205 2.52 7.71 50.32
C TYR A 205 2.75 6.83 51.55
N LEU A 206 3.48 5.71 51.38
CA LEU A 206 3.83 4.79 52.46
C LEU A 206 4.69 5.50 53.51
N GLN A 207 5.65 6.32 53.10
CA GLN A 207 6.46 7.09 54.04
C GLN A 207 5.62 8.08 54.86
N ALA A 208 4.75 8.86 54.20
CA ALA A 208 3.91 9.83 54.89
C ALA A 208 3.01 9.16 55.94
N ALA A 209 2.48 7.98 55.61
CA ALA A 209 1.67 7.17 56.53
C ALA A 209 2.50 6.58 57.68
N ALA A 210 3.70 6.06 57.40
CA ALA A 210 4.60 5.51 58.42
C ALA A 210 5.08 6.59 59.40
N TYR A 211 5.45 7.77 58.89
CA TYR A 211 5.86 8.91 59.71
C TYR A 211 4.72 9.40 60.64
N THR A 212 3.48 9.42 60.14
CA THR A 212 2.34 9.93 60.91
C THR A 212 1.86 8.94 61.98
N ASN A 213 1.91 7.63 61.70
CA ASN A 213 1.23 6.63 62.53
C ASN A 213 2.18 5.69 63.30
N LEU A 214 3.45 5.57 62.91
CA LEU A 214 4.40 4.59 63.46
C LEU A 214 5.65 5.22 64.07
N ASP A 215 5.83 6.54 63.98
CA ASP A 215 6.97 7.21 64.61
C ASP A 215 6.92 7.08 66.14
N GLY A 216 8.03 6.63 66.74
CA GLY A 216 8.15 6.37 68.19
C GLY A 216 7.57 5.02 68.65
N VAL A 217 6.83 4.30 67.80
CA VAL A 217 6.27 2.99 68.13
C VAL A 217 7.40 1.95 68.24
N GLY A 218 7.45 1.19 69.34
CA GLY A 218 8.51 0.21 69.58
C GLY A 218 9.91 0.80 69.81
N GLY A 219 10.00 2.12 70.10
CA GLY A 219 11.28 2.82 70.30
C GLY A 219 12.07 3.05 69.00
N MET A 220 11.43 2.89 67.84
CA MET A 220 12.03 3.11 66.52
C MET A 220 11.40 4.34 65.86
N SER A 221 12.21 5.09 65.12
CA SER A 221 11.77 6.21 64.29
C SER A 221 10.99 5.73 63.07
N GLY A 222 10.09 6.57 62.55
CA GLY A 222 9.17 6.22 61.45
C GLY A 222 9.89 5.77 60.17
N TRP A 223 11.09 6.29 59.90
CA TRP A 223 11.90 5.87 58.76
C TRP A 223 12.46 4.45 58.90
N ARG A 224 12.72 3.96 60.13
CA ARG A 224 13.14 2.57 60.35
C ARG A 224 11.98 1.61 60.10
N TRP A 225 10.76 2.01 60.46
CA TRP A 225 9.55 1.25 60.16
C TRP A 225 9.28 1.14 58.66
N LEU A 226 9.57 2.18 57.88
CA LEU A 226 9.48 2.14 56.42
C LEU A 226 10.30 0.97 55.85
N PHE A 227 11.59 0.87 56.17
CA PHE A 227 12.45 -0.23 55.70
C PHE A 227 11.97 -1.63 56.14
N ILE A 228 11.31 -1.73 57.31
CA ILE A 228 10.70 -2.98 57.78
C ILE A 228 9.46 -3.33 56.93
N ILE A 229 8.58 -2.36 56.67
CA ILE A 229 7.37 -2.56 55.87
C ILE A 229 7.75 -2.96 54.45
N ASP A 230 8.69 -2.25 53.83
CA ASP A 230 9.08 -2.53 52.45
C ASP A 230 9.81 -3.86 52.33
N GLY A 231 10.70 -4.19 53.28
CA GLY A 231 11.27 -5.54 53.37
C GLY A 231 10.19 -6.62 53.51
N ALA A 232 9.15 -6.37 54.31
CA ALA A 232 8.05 -7.32 54.55
C ALA A 232 7.15 -7.53 53.33
N ILE A 233 7.08 -6.54 52.43
CA ILE A 233 6.41 -6.66 51.14
C ILE A 233 7.33 -7.37 50.14
N THR A 234 8.62 -7.01 50.10
CA THR A 234 9.60 -7.50 49.12
C THR A 234 9.93 -8.97 49.30
N VAL A 235 10.20 -9.46 50.53
CA VAL A 235 10.65 -10.84 50.76
C VAL A 235 9.62 -11.90 50.33
N PRO A 236 8.32 -11.82 50.68
CA PRO A 236 7.32 -12.78 50.21
C PRO A 236 7.20 -12.82 48.68
N ILE A 237 7.24 -11.66 48.02
CA ILE A 237 7.17 -11.58 46.56
C ILE A 237 8.42 -12.19 45.92
N ALA A 238 9.60 -11.91 46.47
CA ALA A 238 10.85 -12.52 46.03
C ALA A 238 10.85 -14.06 46.15
N ILE A 239 10.26 -14.59 47.23
CA ILE A 239 10.09 -16.05 47.41
C ILE A 239 9.12 -16.63 46.36
N LEU A 240 8.04 -15.92 46.03
CA LEU A 240 7.13 -16.33 44.94
C LEU A 240 7.86 -16.43 43.59
N GLY A 241 8.92 -15.63 43.39
CA GLY A 241 9.77 -15.67 42.20
C GLY A 241 10.34 -17.05 41.87
N TYR A 242 10.69 -17.87 42.86
CA TYR A 242 11.20 -19.23 42.63
C TYR A 242 10.16 -20.15 41.97
N PHE A 243 8.88 -19.87 42.19
CA PHE A 243 7.77 -20.61 41.62
C PHE A 243 7.27 -19.97 40.32
N MET A 244 7.24 -18.65 40.22
CA MET A 244 6.65 -17.94 39.08
C MET A 244 7.65 -17.72 37.93
N PHE A 245 8.90 -17.36 38.22
CA PHE A 245 9.87 -16.96 37.21
C PHE A 245 10.37 -18.15 36.37
N PRO A 246 10.19 -18.14 35.04
CA PRO A 246 10.51 -19.28 34.19
C PRO A 246 12.00 -19.40 33.81
N GLY A 247 12.78 -18.31 33.89
CA GLY A 247 14.12 -18.26 33.28
C GLY A 247 14.04 -18.12 31.76
N LEU A 248 14.99 -18.68 31.01
CA LEU A 248 14.95 -18.70 29.54
C LEU A 248 14.05 -19.84 29.04
N PRO A 249 13.52 -19.79 27.80
CA PRO A 249 12.78 -20.93 27.21
C PRO A 249 13.57 -22.25 27.23
N SER A 250 14.90 -22.15 27.11
CA SER A 250 15.86 -23.25 27.17
C SER A 250 16.23 -23.68 28.61
N SER A 251 15.78 -22.97 29.65
CA SER A 251 15.99 -23.34 31.06
C SER A 251 15.17 -24.55 31.52
N GLY A 252 14.35 -25.12 30.64
CA GLY A 252 13.45 -26.24 30.91
C GLY A 252 12.01 -25.78 31.16
N LYS A 253 11.08 -26.74 31.13
CA LYS A 253 9.63 -26.47 31.23
C LYS A 253 9.25 -25.91 32.61
N PRO A 254 8.63 -24.73 32.70
CA PRO A 254 8.01 -24.26 33.95
C PRO A 254 6.91 -25.21 34.42
N TRP A 255 6.65 -25.28 35.73
CA TRP A 255 5.65 -26.21 36.29
C TRP A 255 4.22 -25.86 35.85
N TRP A 256 3.94 -24.58 35.62
CA TRP A 256 2.62 -24.05 35.23
C TRP A 256 2.31 -24.17 33.72
N LEU A 257 3.30 -24.53 32.88
CA LEU A 257 3.10 -24.86 31.46
C LEU A 257 2.95 -26.37 31.25
N THR A 258 2.06 -26.77 30.34
CA THR A 258 2.02 -28.16 29.84
C THR A 258 3.19 -28.41 28.88
N PRO A 259 3.61 -29.67 28.65
CA PRO A 259 4.67 -29.99 27.68
C PRO A 259 4.36 -29.45 26.28
N GLU A 260 3.11 -29.54 25.85
CA GLU A 260 2.63 -29.00 24.57
C GLU A 260 2.74 -27.47 24.52
N GLN A 261 2.30 -26.76 25.56
CA GLN A 261 2.39 -25.30 25.62
C GLN A 261 3.84 -24.81 25.63
N HIS A 262 4.75 -25.53 26.28
CA HIS A 262 6.17 -25.19 26.28
C HIS A 262 6.86 -25.49 24.94
N ALA A 263 6.42 -26.52 24.23
CA ALA A 263 6.86 -26.78 22.86
C ALA A 263 6.39 -25.66 21.90
N ILE A 264 5.13 -25.22 22.02
CA ILE A 264 4.60 -24.08 21.26
C ILE A 264 5.40 -22.81 21.54
N ALA A 265 5.68 -22.51 22.81
CA ALA A 265 6.45 -21.31 23.19
C ALA A 265 7.85 -21.29 22.57
N ARG A 266 8.56 -22.44 22.54
CA ARG A 266 9.90 -22.55 21.94
C ARG A 266 9.86 -22.44 20.42
N LYS A 267 9.01 -23.24 19.79
CA LYS A 267 8.86 -23.26 18.33
C LYS A 267 8.53 -21.87 17.78
N ARG A 268 7.66 -21.11 18.45
CA ARG A 268 7.32 -19.74 18.05
C ARG A 268 8.51 -18.77 18.05
N MET A 269 9.46 -18.94 18.96
CA MET A 269 10.65 -18.08 19.02
C MET A 269 11.71 -18.53 18.00
N GLU A 270 11.79 -19.84 17.74
CA GLU A 270 12.59 -20.42 16.66
C GLU A 270 12.11 -19.95 15.29
N ASP A 271 10.79 -19.95 15.05
CA ASP A 271 10.17 -19.47 13.80
C ASP A 271 10.48 -17.99 13.51
N GLU A 272 10.72 -17.16 14.55
CA GLU A 272 11.12 -15.75 14.44
C GLU A 272 12.64 -15.55 14.21
N GLY A 273 13.41 -16.64 14.20
CA GLY A 273 14.87 -16.65 14.03
C GLY A 273 15.64 -16.21 15.28
N VAL A 274 15.07 -16.34 16.48
CA VAL A 274 15.77 -16.00 17.72
C VAL A 274 16.71 -17.14 18.10
N GLU A 275 18.02 -16.89 18.09
CA GLU A 275 19.02 -17.90 18.42
C GLU A 275 18.94 -18.37 19.88
N GLU A 276 19.07 -19.69 20.10
CA GLU A 276 19.19 -20.24 21.44
C GLU A 276 20.50 -19.81 22.12
N SER A 277 20.44 -19.57 23.42
CA SER A 277 21.62 -19.20 24.20
C SER A 277 22.63 -20.35 24.30
N ARG A 278 23.86 -20.10 23.86
CA ARG A 278 24.99 -21.06 23.87
C ARG A 278 25.85 -20.93 25.14
N LYS A 279 26.54 -22.02 25.50
CA LYS A 279 27.54 -22.02 26.61
C LYS A 279 28.75 -21.15 26.24
N PHE A 280 29.24 -20.36 27.20
CA PHE A 280 30.42 -19.50 27.01
C PHE A 280 31.73 -20.27 27.22
N ASP A 281 32.63 -20.20 26.24
CA ASP A 281 34.07 -20.42 26.40
C ASP A 281 34.83 -19.09 26.23
N LYS A 282 35.99 -18.94 26.87
CA LYS A 282 36.82 -17.72 26.84
C LYS A 282 37.17 -17.27 25.43
N ALA A 283 37.39 -18.22 24.51
CA ALA A 283 37.63 -17.94 23.11
C ALA A 283 36.41 -17.30 22.42
N THR A 284 35.21 -17.82 22.71
CA THR A 284 33.93 -17.36 22.15
C THR A 284 33.56 -15.96 22.63
N THR A 285 33.86 -15.61 23.89
CA THR A 285 33.60 -14.26 24.41
C THR A 285 34.45 -13.19 23.74
N LYS A 286 35.74 -13.46 23.51
CA LYS A 286 36.64 -12.51 22.84
C LYS A 286 36.22 -12.29 21.37
N ALA A 287 35.79 -13.36 20.69
CA ALA A 287 35.24 -13.27 19.35
C ALA A 287 33.93 -12.46 19.32
N MET A 288 33.03 -12.71 20.28
CA MET A 288 31.79 -11.94 20.42
C MET A 288 32.05 -10.45 20.66
N LEU A 289 32.95 -10.10 21.58
CA LEU A 289 33.25 -8.68 21.84
C LEU A 289 33.82 -7.98 20.60
N LYS A 290 34.72 -8.65 19.86
CA LYS A 290 35.28 -8.10 18.63
C LYS A 290 34.20 -7.88 17.56
N ARG A 291 33.25 -8.82 17.42
CA ARG A 291 32.15 -8.71 16.44
C ARG A 291 31.21 -7.57 16.84
N THR A 292 30.72 -7.58 18.08
CA THR A 292 29.70 -6.64 18.56
C THR A 292 30.18 -5.20 18.51
N LEU A 293 31.44 -4.96 18.89
CA LEU A 293 32.04 -3.62 18.82
C LEU A 293 32.41 -3.18 17.40
N ALA A 294 32.42 -4.08 16.41
CA ALA A 294 32.64 -3.70 15.01
C ALA A 294 31.34 -3.29 14.29
N HIS A 295 30.18 -3.69 14.81
CA HIS A 295 28.89 -3.39 14.20
C HIS A 295 28.29 -2.08 14.72
N TRP A 296 27.65 -1.33 13.83
CA TRP A 296 27.00 -0.05 14.14
C TRP A 296 25.85 -0.21 15.15
N HIS A 297 25.20 -1.39 15.19
CA HIS A 297 24.13 -1.75 16.12
C HIS A 297 24.46 -1.37 17.57
N PHE A 298 25.67 -1.71 18.02
CA PHE A 298 26.14 -1.43 19.37
C PHE A 298 26.19 0.07 19.66
N TYR A 299 26.83 0.84 18.77
CA TYR A 299 27.02 2.28 18.96
C TYR A 299 25.71 3.04 18.92
N VAL A 300 24.82 2.72 17.98
CA VAL A 300 23.51 3.37 17.89
C VAL A 300 22.67 3.03 19.11
N ALA A 301 22.63 1.76 19.55
CA ALA A 301 21.90 1.35 20.75
C ALA A 301 22.40 2.07 22.01
N VAL A 302 23.72 2.08 22.23
CA VAL A 302 24.35 2.69 23.41
C VAL A 302 24.17 4.20 23.43
N LEU A 303 24.45 4.90 22.31
CA LEU A 303 24.32 6.34 22.22
C LEU A 303 22.87 6.79 22.33
N CYS A 304 21.95 6.09 21.64
CA CYS A 304 20.53 6.41 21.68
C CYS A 304 19.98 6.28 23.11
N TYR A 305 20.31 5.20 23.83
CA TYR A 305 19.87 5.03 25.22
C TYR A 305 20.52 6.07 26.16
N THR A 306 21.79 6.41 25.93
CA THR A 306 22.52 7.40 26.73
C THR A 306 21.90 8.79 26.63
N PHE A 307 21.68 9.28 25.41
CA PHE A 307 21.02 10.58 25.21
C PHE A 307 19.59 10.57 25.74
N PHE A 308 18.86 9.46 25.54
CA PHE A 308 17.52 9.30 26.05
C PHE A 308 17.48 9.40 27.59
N LEU A 309 18.31 8.64 28.30
CA LEU A 309 18.26 8.60 29.76
C LEU A 309 18.59 9.96 30.36
N SER A 310 19.57 10.66 29.79
CA SER A 310 19.83 12.05 30.14
C SER A 310 18.62 12.93 29.85
N SER A 311 17.93 12.73 28.72
CA SER A 311 16.78 13.55 28.35
C SER A 311 15.51 13.36 29.20
N GLN A 312 15.44 12.30 30.00
CA GLN A 312 14.35 12.09 30.96
C GLN A 312 14.50 12.92 32.24
N TYR A 313 15.68 13.49 32.50
CA TYR A 313 15.97 14.16 33.78
C TYR A 313 15.01 15.32 34.15
N PRO A 314 14.51 16.14 33.19
CA PRO A 314 13.59 17.24 33.50
C PRO A 314 12.28 16.86 34.20
N ASN A 315 11.88 15.58 34.21
CA ASN A 315 10.62 15.09 34.79
C ASN A 315 10.40 15.53 36.26
N GLY A 316 11.47 15.72 37.03
CA GLY A 316 11.41 16.11 38.46
C GLY A 316 11.47 17.61 38.75
N GLN A 317 11.67 18.47 37.74
CA GLN A 317 11.96 19.90 37.95
C GLN A 317 10.74 20.72 38.39
N MET A 318 9.53 20.17 38.19
CA MET A 318 8.27 20.80 38.57
C MET A 318 8.19 21.14 40.06
N ALA A 319 8.63 20.23 40.93
CA ALA A 319 8.59 20.44 42.37
C ALA A 319 9.46 21.64 42.79
N ILE A 320 10.61 21.82 42.14
CA ILE A 320 11.54 22.92 42.42
C ILE A 320 10.99 24.24 41.89
N TRP A 321 10.36 24.25 40.71
CA TRP A 321 9.66 25.42 40.18
C TRP A 321 8.49 25.88 41.08
N LEU A 322 7.63 24.96 41.51
CA LEU A 322 6.51 25.27 42.42
C LEU A 322 7.02 25.81 43.76
N LYS A 323 8.12 25.25 44.29
CA LYS A 323 8.78 25.75 45.51
C LYS A 323 9.35 27.16 45.33
N ALA A 324 9.89 27.48 44.15
CA ALA A 324 10.36 28.83 43.83
C ALA A 324 9.21 29.83 43.75
N GLN A 325 8.07 29.45 43.15
CA GLN A 325 6.87 30.29 43.15
C GLN A 325 6.30 30.51 44.56
N ALA A 326 6.30 29.48 45.41
CA ALA A 326 5.86 29.60 46.80
C ALA A 326 6.66 30.65 47.58
N LYS A 327 7.99 30.69 47.37
CA LYS A 327 8.87 31.72 47.93
C LYS A 327 8.64 33.11 47.34
N ALA A 328 8.14 33.20 46.11
CA ALA A 328 7.84 34.45 45.42
C ALA A 328 6.45 35.04 45.75
N GLY A 329 5.71 34.45 46.69
CA GLY A 329 4.42 34.97 47.18
C GLY A 329 3.18 34.23 46.67
N TYR A 330 3.34 33.13 45.92
CA TYR A 330 2.22 32.25 45.55
C TYR A 330 1.84 31.29 46.70
N SER A 331 0.54 31.02 46.88
CA SER A 331 0.01 30.18 47.95
C SER A 331 0.06 28.67 47.64
N TRP A 332 1.24 28.15 47.26
CA TRP A 332 1.43 26.69 47.12
C TRP A 332 1.77 26.05 48.46
N THR A 333 0.92 25.14 48.94
CA THR A 333 1.15 24.39 50.18
C THR A 333 2.20 23.28 49.98
N VAL A 334 2.90 22.87 51.05
CA VAL A 334 3.89 21.78 50.99
C VAL A 334 3.29 20.46 50.44
N PRO A 335 2.07 20.03 50.82
CA PRO A 335 1.41 18.88 50.20
C PRO A 335 1.17 19.06 48.69
N GLN A 336 0.78 20.25 48.23
CA GLN A 336 0.56 20.53 46.81
C GLN A 336 1.87 20.47 46.02
N ILE A 337 2.98 20.99 46.56
CA ILE A 337 4.29 20.94 45.91
C ILE A 337 4.77 19.49 45.67
N ASN A 338 4.40 18.56 46.56
CA ASN A 338 4.73 17.13 46.41
C ASN A 338 3.71 16.36 45.56
N THR A 339 2.43 16.76 45.58
CA THR A 339 1.36 16.01 44.89
C THR A 339 1.20 16.43 43.44
N ILE A 340 1.29 17.72 43.11
CA ILE A 340 1.07 18.21 41.75
C ILE A 340 2.06 17.60 40.74
N PRO A 341 3.36 17.45 41.04
CA PRO A 341 4.31 16.79 40.13
C PRO A 341 3.95 15.33 39.77
N THR A 342 3.15 14.64 40.59
CA THR A 342 2.69 13.28 40.27
C THR A 342 1.83 13.21 39.01
N ALA A 343 1.27 14.35 38.56
CA ALA A 343 0.59 14.44 37.28
C ALA A 343 1.52 14.12 36.09
N VAL A 344 2.82 14.42 36.18
CA VAL A 344 3.83 14.02 35.17
C VAL A 344 3.95 12.50 35.11
N SER A 345 3.96 11.83 36.27
CA SER A 345 3.96 10.37 36.35
C SER A 345 2.66 9.78 35.77
N ALA A 346 1.50 10.39 36.02
CA ALA A 346 0.24 9.96 35.41
C ALA A 346 0.26 10.07 33.87
N VAL A 347 0.78 11.18 33.33
CA VAL A 347 0.99 11.35 31.88
C VAL A 347 1.99 10.32 31.35
N SER A 348 3.04 10.03 32.11
CA SER A 348 4.02 8.98 31.78
C SER A 348 3.38 7.61 31.66
N VAL A 349 2.47 7.25 32.57
CA VAL A 349 1.70 6.00 32.51
C VAL A 349 0.85 5.92 31.24
N ILE A 350 0.02 6.94 31.00
CA ILE A 350 -0.93 6.94 29.88
C ILE A 350 -0.19 6.96 28.54
N SER A 351 0.79 7.85 28.39
CA SER A 351 1.56 7.98 27.14
C SER A 351 2.36 6.72 26.82
N CYS A 352 2.98 6.08 27.82
CA CYS A 352 3.70 4.82 27.65
C CYS A 352 2.79 3.70 27.17
N LEU A 353 1.64 3.48 27.82
CA LEU A 353 0.69 2.41 27.44
C LEU A 353 0.11 2.61 26.05
N ILE A 354 -0.24 3.86 25.69
CA ILE A 354 -0.77 4.18 24.37
C ILE A 354 0.31 4.01 23.30
N ALA A 355 1.49 4.64 23.47
CA ALA A 355 2.55 4.61 22.47
C ALA A 355 3.06 3.18 22.20
N THR A 356 3.30 2.39 23.24
CA THR A 356 3.74 1.00 23.09
C THR A 356 2.68 0.11 22.45
N SER A 357 1.39 0.39 22.68
CA SER A 357 0.30 -0.31 22.00
C SER A 357 0.17 0.06 20.52
N LEU A 358 0.42 1.32 20.17
CA LEU A 358 0.39 1.80 18.79
C LEU A 358 1.57 1.29 17.95
N CYS A 359 2.70 0.93 18.57
CA CYS A 359 3.85 0.31 17.90
C CYS A 359 3.52 -1.02 17.19
N MET A 360 2.39 -1.65 17.54
CA MET A 360 1.91 -2.89 16.90
C MET A 360 1.05 -2.63 15.65
N LEU A 361 0.68 -1.38 15.40
CA LEU A 361 -0.23 -0.97 14.33
C LEU A 361 0.46 -0.08 13.31
N TYR A 362 1.38 0.73 13.79
CA TYR A 362 2.10 1.72 13.01
C TYR A 362 3.60 1.44 13.09
N PRO A 363 4.36 1.84 12.06
CA PRO A 363 5.80 1.62 12.08
C PRO A 363 6.47 2.37 13.24
N LEU A 364 7.47 1.73 13.86
CA LEU A 364 8.16 2.23 15.07
C LEU A 364 8.70 3.66 14.91
N TRP A 365 9.17 4.01 13.72
CA TRP A 365 9.68 5.35 13.40
C TRP A 365 8.62 6.44 13.56
N ALA A 366 7.36 6.16 13.22
CA ALA A 366 6.27 7.13 13.29
C ALA A 366 5.88 7.40 14.75
N ILE A 367 5.72 6.34 15.55
CA ILE A 367 5.37 6.47 16.96
C ILE A 367 6.49 7.15 17.75
N MET A 368 7.75 6.73 17.54
CA MET A 368 8.90 7.38 18.17
C MET A 368 8.99 8.87 17.77
N SER A 369 8.72 9.21 16.50
CA SER A 369 8.72 10.62 16.05
C SER A 369 7.66 11.47 16.75
N VAL A 370 6.45 10.92 16.97
CA VAL A 370 5.40 11.63 17.72
C VAL A 370 5.81 11.84 19.17
N VAL A 371 6.35 10.81 19.83
CA VAL A 371 6.86 10.91 21.21
C VAL A 371 7.94 11.99 21.31
N GLN A 372 8.93 11.96 20.41
CA GLN A 372 10.03 12.94 20.41
C GLN A 372 9.56 14.35 20.05
N ALA A 373 8.59 14.51 19.14
CA ALA A 373 8.04 15.82 18.80
C ALA A 373 7.30 16.48 19.98
N VAL A 374 6.50 15.70 20.73
CA VAL A 374 5.80 16.21 21.92
C VAL A 374 6.79 16.58 23.02
N THR A 375 7.81 15.74 23.26
CA THR A 375 8.88 16.06 24.22
C THR A 375 9.67 17.29 23.78
N MET A 376 10.02 17.39 22.50
CA MET A 376 10.73 18.54 21.94
C MET A 376 9.96 19.84 22.15
N PHE A 377 8.64 19.83 21.88
CA PHE A 377 7.78 20.98 22.14
C PHE A 377 7.83 21.40 23.61
N GLY A 378 7.68 20.45 24.54
CA GLY A 378 7.77 20.72 25.98
C GLY A 378 9.11 21.35 26.39
N ILE A 379 10.23 20.77 25.94
CA ILE A 379 11.56 21.27 26.27
C ILE A 379 11.82 22.66 25.65
N VAL A 380 11.41 22.91 24.41
CA VAL A 380 11.55 24.24 23.76
C VAL A 380 10.73 25.29 24.50
N CYS A 381 9.50 24.98 24.94
CA CYS A 381 8.71 25.88 25.76
C CYS A 381 9.39 26.20 27.10
N LEU A 382 10.01 25.20 27.73
CA LEU A 382 10.76 25.40 28.98
C LEU A 382 12.06 26.18 28.79
N LEU A 383 12.72 26.04 27.63
CA LEU A 383 13.89 26.81 27.25
C LEU A 383 13.59 28.32 27.13
N VAL A 384 12.44 28.69 26.56
CA VAL A 384 12.00 30.09 26.46
C VAL A 384 11.70 30.68 27.85
N TRP A 385 11.24 29.83 28.78
CA TRP A 385 10.91 30.09 30.19
C TRP A 385 9.85 31.16 30.48
N PHE A 386 9.92 32.34 29.85
CA PHE A 386 9.01 33.48 30.02
C PHE A 386 7.69 33.30 29.26
N ILE A 387 6.99 32.22 29.59
CA ILE A 387 5.69 31.83 29.04
C ILE A 387 4.62 31.85 30.15
N PRO A 388 3.32 31.89 29.80
CA PRO A 388 2.23 31.78 30.78
C PRO A 388 2.35 30.52 31.65
N ASP A 389 1.98 30.60 32.92
CA ASP A 389 2.16 29.49 33.87
C ASP A 389 1.41 28.21 33.44
N TRP A 390 0.20 28.35 32.86
CA TRP A 390 -0.53 27.20 32.29
C TRP A 390 0.26 26.48 31.19
N LEU A 391 1.04 27.21 30.39
CA LEU A 391 1.88 26.63 29.33
C LEU A 391 3.11 25.95 29.93
N LYS A 392 3.66 26.46 31.05
CA LYS A 392 4.72 25.76 31.80
C LYS A 392 4.23 24.42 32.35
N PHE A 393 3.01 24.35 32.88
CA PHE A 393 2.38 23.09 33.30
C PHE A 393 2.30 22.09 32.14
N ILE A 394 1.78 22.51 30.98
CA ILE A 394 1.70 21.66 29.78
C ILE A 394 3.09 21.20 29.32
N ALA A 395 4.06 22.13 29.27
CA ALA A 395 5.41 21.84 28.82
C ALA A 395 6.11 20.81 29.72
N ILE A 396 5.92 20.92 31.04
CA ILE A 396 6.38 19.92 32.01
C ILE A 396 5.63 18.59 31.82
N PHE A 397 4.33 18.59 31.60
CA PHE A 397 3.59 17.34 31.34
C PHE A 397 4.04 16.64 30.05
N CYS A 398 4.45 17.39 29.01
CA CYS A 398 5.00 16.83 27.79
C CYS A 398 6.31 16.04 28.02
N THR A 399 7.07 16.34 29.09
CA THR A 399 8.26 15.56 29.45
C THR A 399 7.91 14.12 29.85
N GLY A 400 6.69 13.86 30.34
CA GLY A 400 6.20 12.53 30.67
C GLY A 400 6.13 11.56 29.48
N PHE A 401 6.03 12.07 28.24
CA PHE A 401 6.04 11.23 27.02
C PHE A 401 7.33 10.44 26.85
N THR A 402 8.44 10.91 27.45
CA THR A 402 9.73 10.19 27.42
C THR A 402 9.64 8.79 28.02
N ALA A 403 8.65 8.51 28.88
CA ALA A 403 8.43 7.18 29.46
C ALA A 403 8.13 6.08 28.42
N ALA A 404 7.65 6.46 27.23
CA ALA A 404 7.43 5.52 26.13
C ALA A 404 8.74 5.04 25.47
N VAL A 405 9.86 5.75 25.64
CA VAL A 405 11.08 5.50 24.86
C VAL A 405 11.77 4.21 25.26
N THR A 406 12.02 3.94 26.56
CA THR A 406 12.63 2.67 27.03
C THR A 406 11.89 1.42 26.51
N PRO A 407 10.56 1.29 26.71
CA PRO A 407 9.82 0.10 26.28
C PRO A 407 9.63 0.01 24.76
N ILE A 408 10.06 1.01 23.97
CA ILE A 408 10.16 0.91 22.51
C ILE A 408 11.60 0.59 22.08
N LEU A 409 12.57 1.32 22.63
CA LEU A 409 13.98 1.26 22.25
C LEU A 409 14.61 -0.09 22.61
N VAL A 410 14.36 -0.61 23.81
CA VAL A 410 14.99 -1.88 24.23
C VAL A 410 14.45 -3.07 23.44
N PRO A 411 13.12 -3.26 23.25
CA PRO A 411 12.62 -4.26 22.31
C PRO A 411 13.14 -4.09 20.89
N TRP A 412 13.23 -2.87 20.38
CA TRP A 412 13.80 -2.61 19.05
C TRP A 412 15.25 -3.07 18.94
N VAL A 413 16.12 -2.75 19.91
CA VAL A 413 17.50 -3.25 19.92
C VAL A 413 17.56 -4.78 20.02
N ASN A 414 16.67 -5.40 20.79
CA ASN A 414 16.61 -6.87 20.87
C ASN A 414 16.22 -7.50 19.52
N ILE A 415 15.38 -6.84 18.71
CA ILE A 415 15.04 -7.27 17.35
C ILE A 415 16.25 -7.13 16.41
N LEU A 416 16.97 -6.00 16.48
CA LEU A 416 18.19 -5.78 15.68
C LEU A 416 19.28 -6.82 15.95
N MET A 417 19.31 -7.36 17.17
CA MET A 417 20.34 -8.31 17.62
C MET A 417 19.79 -9.72 17.83
N LYS A 418 18.69 -10.08 17.14
CA LYS A 418 18.04 -11.37 17.33
C LYS A 418 18.95 -12.57 16.96
N ASP A 419 19.90 -12.34 16.06
CA ASP A 419 20.78 -13.38 15.50
C ASP A 419 21.97 -13.75 16.40
N ASP A 420 22.25 -13.01 17.48
CA ASP A 420 23.29 -13.35 18.46
C ASP A 420 22.81 -13.02 19.88
N SER A 421 22.38 -14.06 20.60
CA SER A 421 21.88 -13.97 21.98
C SER A 421 22.92 -13.37 22.96
N GLN A 422 24.22 -13.61 22.73
CA GLN A 422 25.30 -13.12 23.59
C GLN A 422 25.60 -11.64 23.31
N ALA A 423 25.66 -11.25 22.04
CA ALA A 423 25.83 -9.85 21.62
C ALA A 423 24.64 -8.99 22.06
N ARG A 424 23.42 -9.53 21.98
CA ARG A 424 22.20 -8.90 22.48
C ARG A 424 22.27 -8.64 23.98
N ALA A 425 22.63 -9.65 24.78
CA ALA A 425 22.76 -9.49 26.23
C ALA A 425 23.86 -8.48 26.61
N PHE A 426 25.01 -8.52 25.93
CA PHE A 426 26.11 -7.58 26.15
C PHE A 426 25.74 -6.14 25.78
N THR A 427 25.05 -5.94 24.65
CA THR A 427 24.64 -4.60 24.17
C THR A 427 23.56 -4.01 25.06
N THR A 428 22.55 -4.79 25.47
CA THR A 428 21.53 -4.38 26.44
C THR A 428 22.14 -4.06 27.81
N GLY A 429 23.13 -4.84 28.26
CA GLY A 429 23.90 -4.48 29.46
C GLY A 429 24.65 -3.17 29.28
N SER A 430 25.36 -3.00 28.16
CA SER A 430 26.19 -1.83 27.87
C SER A 430 25.38 -0.55 27.73
N MET A 431 24.24 -0.57 27.02
CA MET A 431 23.40 0.64 26.86
C MET A 431 22.96 1.19 28.21
N LEU A 432 22.59 0.29 29.14
CA LEU A 432 22.17 0.64 30.49
C LEU A 432 23.35 1.17 31.31
N THR A 433 24.50 0.49 31.25
CA THR A 433 25.72 0.92 31.95
C THR A 433 26.14 2.32 31.51
N PHE A 434 26.30 2.56 30.21
CA PHE A 434 26.74 3.85 29.69
C PHE A 434 25.71 4.95 29.95
N GLY A 435 24.42 4.65 29.78
CA GLY A 435 23.36 5.60 30.09
C GLY A 435 23.42 6.06 31.54
N TRP A 436 23.44 5.13 32.49
CA TRP A 436 23.50 5.47 33.92
C TRP A 436 24.83 6.11 34.33
N ALA A 437 25.95 5.74 33.70
CA ALA A 437 27.24 6.36 33.95
C ALA A 437 27.25 7.85 33.56
N ILE A 438 26.67 8.20 32.41
CA ILE A 438 26.53 9.59 31.98
C ILE A 438 25.49 10.32 32.82
N ASN A 439 24.35 9.68 33.09
CA ASN A 439 23.29 10.26 33.91
C ASN A 439 23.75 10.57 35.35
N ALA A 440 24.74 9.87 35.89
CA ALA A 440 25.23 10.12 37.25
C ALA A 440 25.83 11.53 37.46
N PHE A 441 26.48 12.11 36.43
CA PHE A 441 27.06 13.46 36.53
C PHE A 441 26.28 14.52 35.75
N TYR A 442 25.44 14.10 34.79
CA TYR A 442 24.67 14.99 33.93
C TYR A 442 23.80 16.02 34.70
N PRO A 443 22.98 15.64 35.69
CA PRO A 443 22.19 16.56 36.51
C PRO A 443 23.00 17.68 37.16
N ILE A 444 24.19 17.34 37.65
CA ILE A 444 25.06 18.26 38.39
C ILE A 444 25.66 19.30 37.44
N ALA A 445 26.04 18.86 36.25
CA ALA A 445 26.68 19.71 35.24
C ALA A 445 25.68 20.60 34.49
N VAL A 446 24.48 20.09 34.22
CA VAL A 446 23.54 20.67 33.25
C VAL A 446 22.30 21.28 33.91
N PHE A 447 21.91 20.79 35.09
CA PHE A 447 20.79 21.30 35.89
C PHE A 447 21.21 21.67 37.32
N PRO A 448 22.21 22.55 37.52
CA PRO A 448 22.61 22.94 38.86
C PRO A 448 21.46 23.67 39.57
N ILE A 449 21.20 23.30 40.83
CA ILE A 449 20.06 23.83 41.62
C ILE A 449 20.09 25.37 41.72
N ILE A 450 21.30 25.96 41.73
CA ILE A 450 21.51 27.42 41.78
C ILE A 450 20.97 28.17 40.55
N GLU A 451 20.83 27.50 39.40
CA GLU A 451 20.27 28.07 38.16
C GLU A 451 18.74 27.83 38.04
N GLY A 452 18.15 27.13 39.02
CA GLY A 452 16.72 26.88 39.08
C GLY A 452 15.92 28.14 39.41
N PRO A 453 14.69 28.27 38.91
CA PRO A 453 13.92 27.27 38.17
C PRO A 453 14.05 27.34 36.64
N GLN A 454 14.88 28.25 36.11
CA GLN A 454 14.91 28.51 34.66
C GLN A 454 15.77 27.52 33.88
N TRP A 455 16.89 27.05 34.47
CA TRP A 455 17.85 26.10 33.86
C TRP A 455 18.01 26.23 32.34
N THR A 456 18.23 27.44 31.83
CA THR A 456 18.30 27.70 30.38
C THR A 456 19.38 26.85 29.70
N LYS A 457 20.53 26.66 30.37
CA LYS A 457 21.59 25.75 29.90
C LYS A 457 21.09 24.31 29.86
N GLY A 458 20.36 23.91 30.89
CA GLY A 458 19.76 22.58 30.99
C GLY A 458 18.86 22.29 29.81
N TYR A 459 17.82 23.11 29.62
CA TYR A 459 16.88 22.93 28.53
C TYR A 459 17.52 23.08 27.13
N ALA A 460 18.59 23.85 26.97
CA ALA A 460 19.30 23.95 25.69
C ALA A 460 20.02 22.63 25.35
N VAL A 461 20.67 22.00 26.34
CA VAL A 461 21.31 20.69 26.15
C VAL A 461 20.26 19.60 25.91
N GLU A 462 19.12 19.68 26.59
CA GLU A 462 17.99 18.78 26.38
C GLU A 462 17.44 18.80 24.94
N VAL A 463 17.30 19.98 24.32
CA VAL A 463 16.90 20.07 22.90
C VAL A 463 17.85 19.26 22.02
N VAL A 464 19.15 19.36 22.26
CA VAL A 464 20.16 18.59 21.50
C VAL A 464 20.01 17.10 21.78
N PHE A 465 19.81 16.70 23.03
CA PHE A 465 19.72 15.29 23.39
C PHE A 465 18.45 14.62 22.84
N VAL A 466 17.29 15.28 22.92
CA VAL A 466 16.04 14.83 22.29
C VAL A 466 16.21 14.72 20.77
N PHE A 467 16.84 15.70 20.14
CA PHE A 467 17.14 15.65 18.70
C PHE A 467 18.08 14.49 18.35
N MET A 468 19.12 14.25 19.15
CA MET A 468 20.06 13.16 18.92
C MET A 468 19.41 11.78 19.09
N VAL A 469 18.52 11.60 20.07
CA VAL A 469 17.71 10.37 20.20
C VAL A 469 16.88 10.17 18.94
N TRP A 470 16.19 11.22 18.47
CA TRP A 470 15.36 11.15 17.27
C TRP A 470 16.20 10.80 16.04
N LEU A 471 17.33 11.49 15.83
CA LEU A 471 18.24 11.27 14.70
C LEU A 471 18.85 9.86 14.71
N LEU A 472 19.37 9.40 15.85
CA LEU A 472 20.01 8.10 15.97
C LEU A 472 19.02 6.95 15.78
N PHE A 473 17.79 7.10 16.31
CA PHE A 473 16.74 6.11 16.09
C PHE A 473 16.35 6.03 14.60
N MET A 474 16.17 7.17 13.93
CA MET A 474 15.88 7.20 12.49
C MET A 474 17.02 6.65 11.64
N LEU A 475 18.27 7.00 11.97
CA LEU A 475 19.46 6.46 11.32
C LEU A 475 19.53 4.94 11.50
N GLY A 476 19.28 4.43 12.70
CA GLY A 476 19.25 3.00 12.96
C GLY A 476 18.16 2.27 12.18
N GLN A 477 16.95 2.85 12.07
CA GLN A 477 15.87 2.30 11.24
C GLN A 477 16.26 2.26 9.76
N TYR A 478 16.93 3.30 9.26
CA TYR A 478 17.43 3.36 7.89
C TYR A 478 18.53 2.32 7.62
N LEU A 479 19.53 2.22 8.50
CA LEU A 479 20.63 1.27 8.36
C LEU A 479 20.14 -0.17 8.44
N HIS A 480 19.24 -0.48 9.38
CA HIS A 480 18.65 -1.80 9.48
C HIS A 480 17.86 -2.18 8.22
N ARG A 481 17.06 -1.24 7.66
CA ARG A 481 16.35 -1.48 6.39
C ARG A 481 17.33 -1.76 5.24
N LYS A 482 18.47 -1.07 5.21
CA LYS A 482 19.52 -1.31 4.22
C LYS A 482 20.17 -2.68 4.40
N GLU A 483 20.43 -3.12 5.64
CA GLU A 483 20.98 -4.45 5.92
C GLU A 483 20.02 -5.55 5.52
N LEU A 484 18.71 -5.40 5.77
CA LEU A 484 17.71 -6.36 5.29
C LEU A 484 17.72 -6.47 3.76
N GLN A 485 17.81 -5.35 3.05
CA GLN A 485 17.93 -5.34 1.59
C GLN A 485 19.23 -5.98 1.09
N GLN A 486 20.34 -5.77 1.80
CA GLN A 486 21.63 -6.37 1.46
C GLN A 486 21.68 -7.87 1.79
N ALA A 487 21.05 -8.31 2.88
CA ALA A 487 20.90 -9.72 3.23
C ALA A 487 20.00 -10.44 2.22
N GLU A 488 18.89 -9.83 1.80
CA GLU A 488 18.06 -10.34 0.70
C GLU A 488 18.84 -10.43 -0.62
N LEU A 489 19.71 -9.45 -0.89
CA LEU A 489 20.59 -9.48 -2.07
C LEU A 489 21.68 -10.56 -1.94
N ALA A 490 22.29 -10.71 -0.78
CA ALA A 490 23.35 -11.70 -0.51
C ALA A 490 22.80 -13.13 -0.50
N HIS A 491 21.62 -13.36 0.05
CA HIS A 491 20.94 -14.67 -0.01
C HIS A 491 20.61 -15.03 -1.47
N ARG A 492 20.21 -14.05 -2.29
CA ARG A 492 20.06 -14.22 -3.74
C ARG A 492 21.38 -14.48 -4.46
N MET A 493 22.50 -13.95 -3.97
CA MET A 493 23.84 -14.17 -4.52
C MET A 493 24.46 -15.51 -4.07
N GLU A 494 24.19 -15.97 -2.84
CA GLU A 494 24.57 -17.31 -2.35
C GLU A 494 23.70 -18.40 -3.01
N ASP A 495 22.43 -18.12 -3.29
CA ASP A 495 21.58 -18.94 -4.16
C ASP A 495 22.04 -18.92 -5.64
N GLU A 496 22.88 -17.95 -6.03
CA GLU A 496 23.56 -17.89 -7.33
C GLU A 496 24.95 -18.57 -7.29
N GLU A 497 25.73 -18.47 -6.19
CA GLU A 497 27.04 -19.15 -6.02
C GLU A 497 26.92 -20.65 -5.70
N GLY A 498 25.89 -21.06 -4.95
CA GLY A 498 25.53 -22.46 -4.77
C GLY A 498 25.09 -23.14 -6.07
N LYS A 499 24.59 -22.35 -7.04
CA LYS A 499 24.37 -22.81 -8.42
C LYS A 499 25.66 -22.94 -9.21
N ILE A 500 26.69 -22.14 -8.94
CA ILE A 500 27.98 -22.18 -9.67
C ILE A 500 28.76 -23.49 -9.42
N ASP A 501 28.71 -24.07 -8.22
CA ASP A 501 29.37 -25.35 -7.90
C ASP A 501 28.57 -26.56 -8.43
N GLU A 502 27.24 -26.45 -8.55
CA GLU A 502 26.43 -27.38 -9.34
C GLU A 502 26.65 -27.16 -10.86
N ASP A 503 26.94 -25.93 -11.31
CA ASP A 503 27.11 -25.54 -12.72
C ASP A 503 28.37 -26.13 -13.36
N VAL A 504 29.41 -26.50 -12.61
CA VAL A 504 30.58 -27.23 -13.17
C VAL A 504 30.23 -28.68 -13.51
N GLN A 505 29.31 -29.30 -12.75
CA GLN A 505 28.79 -30.62 -13.05
C GLN A 505 27.62 -30.57 -14.05
N ILE A 506 26.89 -29.45 -14.08
CA ILE A 506 25.87 -29.17 -15.07
C ILE A 506 26.51 -28.71 -16.39
N GLU A 507 27.69 -28.13 -16.49
CA GLU A 507 28.30 -27.63 -17.76
C GLU A 507 28.34 -28.69 -18.88
N THR A 508 28.54 -29.96 -18.51
CA THR A 508 28.50 -31.09 -19.46
C THR A 508 27.05 -31.47 -19.85
N LYS A 509 26.07 -31.21 -18.98
CA LYS A 509 24.61 -31.23 -19.26
C LYS A 509 24.08 -29.90 -19.85
N LEU A 510 24.81 -28.79 -19.72
CA LEU A 510 24.43 -27.43 -20.08
C LEU A 510 24.75 -27.18 -21.54
N ALA A 511 25.76 -27.84 -22.12
CA ALA A 511 25.93 -27.91 -23.57
C ALA A 511 24.69 -28.54 -24.26
N LEU A 512 24.01 -29.47 -23.58
CA LEU A 512 22.76 -30.08 -24.05
C LEU A 512 21.52 -29.24 -23.69
N HIS A 513 21.53 -28.51 -22.56
CA HIS A 513 20.45 -27.59 -22.15
C HIS A 513 20.50 -26.20 -22.81
N HIS A 514 21.62 -25.74 -23.34
CA HIS A 514 21.70 -24.46 -24.08
C HIS A 514 20.94 -24.56 -25.42
N GLN A 515 20.72 -25.77 -25.93
CA GLN A 515 19.76 -26.03 -27.01
C GLN A 515 18.30 -26.10 -26.54
N LEU A 516 18.03 -26.28 -25.24
CA LEU A 516 16.67 -26.41 -24.66
C LEU A 516 16.16 -25.14 -23.96
N ALA A 517 17.04 -24.23 -23.51
CA ALA A 517 16.68 -22.98 -22.81
C ALA A 517 16.20 -21.84 -23.73
N MET A 518 16.25 -22.03 -25.05
CA MET A 518 15.59 -21.13 -26.00
C MET A 518 14.05 -21.30 -26.02
N HIS A 519 13.47 -22.25 -25.27
CA HIS A 519 12.04 -22.61 -25.37
C HIS A 519 11.35 -22.84 -24.00
N ARG A 520 11.09 -21.78 -23.22
CA ARG A 520 9.91 -21.73 -22.33
C ARG A 520 9.27 -20.32 -22.38
N PRO A 521 8.02 -20.18 -22.83
CA PRO A 521 7.39 -18.88 -23.00
C PRO A 521 6.93 -18.31 -21.65
N SER A 522 7.07 -17.00 -21.44
CA SER A 522 6.37 -16.24 -20.38
C SER A 522 4.85 -16.14 -20.63
N GLY A 523 4.31 -16.87 -21.61
CA GLY A 523 2.90 -16.86 -22.00
C GLY A 523 2.14 -18.12 -21.55
N LEU A 524 0.82 -17.97 -21.44
CA LEU A 524 -0.12 -19.04 -21.16
C LEU A 524 -0.41 -19.88 -22.42
N ALA A 525 -0.08 -21.16 -22.40
CA ALA A 525 -0.42 -22.10 -23.47
C ALA A 525 -1.94 -22.25 -23.64
N GLY A 526 -2.41 -22.30 -24.89
CA GLY A 526 -3.81 -22.24 -25.26
C GLY A 526 -4.38 -20.82 -25.37
N PHE A 527 -3.66 -19.79 -24.91
CA PHE A 527 -4.04 -18.38 -25.06
C PHE A 527 -3.00 -17.58 -25.87
N THR A 528 -1.72 -17.65 -25.50
CA THR A 528 -0.64 -16.86 -26.11
C THR A 528 -0.28 -17.36 -27.51
N ASP A 529 -0.32 -18.68 -27.69
CA ASP A 529 -0.11 -19.39 -28.95
C ASP A 529 -1.41 -19.59 -29.76
N ASN A 530 -2.50 -18.96 -29.33
CA ASN A 530 -3.82 -19.14 -29.92
C ASN A 530 -4.00 -18.22 -31.15
N PRO A 531 -4.40 -18.76 -32.32
CA PRO A 531 -4.60 -17.95 -33.52
C PRO A 531 -5.88 -17.11 -33.49
N PHE A 532 -6.85 -17.42 -32.62
CA PHE A 532 -8.14 -16.76 -32.50
C PHE A 532 -8.86 -16.57 -33.84
N VAL A 533 -9.05 -17.64 -34.61
CA VAL A 533 -9.71 -17.58 -35.93
C VAL A 533 -11.16 -18.08 -35.85
N SER A 534 -11.42 -19.02 -34.94
CA SER A 534 -12.68 -19.75 -34.83
C SER A 534 -13.31 -19.67 -33.44
N ARG A 535 -14.54 -20.17 -33.33
CA ARG A 535 -15.21 -20.37 -32.03
C ARG A 535 -14.41 -21.30 -31.13
N GLU A 536 -13.87 -22.39 -31.69
CA GLU A 536 -13.11 -23.38 -30.93
C GLU A 536 -11.81 -22.79 -30.37
N ASP A 537 -11.16 -21.91 -31.13
CA ASP A 537 -10.00 -21.16 -30.63
C ASP A 537 -10.35 -20.32 -29.39
N CYS A 538 -11.48 -19.60 -29.42
CA CYS A 538 -11.97 -18.85 -28.26
C CYS A 538 -12.31 -19.76 -27.06
N LYS A 539 -12.84 -20.96 -27.30
CA LYS A 539 -13.08 -21.96 -26.25
C LYS A 539 -11.77 -22.46 -25.64
N ILE A 540 -10.77 -22.78 -26.46
CA ILE A 540 -9.43 -23.21 -26.00
C ILE A 540 -8.81 -22.13 -25.10
N ALA A 541 -8.83 -20.87 -25.53
CA ALA A 541 -8.34 -19.74 -24.75
C ALA A 541 -9.09 -19.57 -23.42
N THR A 542 -10.42 -19.71 -23.45
CA THR A 542 -11.26 -19.67 -22.24
C THR A 542 -10.86 -20.77 -21.25
N HIS A 543 -10.75 -22.02 -21.72
CA HIS A 543 -10.35 -23.13 -20.88
C HIS A 543 -8.92 -22.98 -20.34
N ALA A 544 -8.00 -22.40 -21.11
CA ALA A 544 -6.65 -22.10 -20.65
C ALA A 544 -6.67 -21.16 -19.45
N LEU A 545 -7.42 -20.05 -19.53
CA LEU A 545 -7.59 -19.07 -18.45
C LEU A 545 -8.26 -19.69 -17.21
N LEU A 546 -9.35 -20.44 -17.39
CA LEU A 546 -10.07 -21.08 -16.29
C LEU A 546 -9.23 -22.17 -15.58
N THR A 547 -8.39 -22.88 -16.32
CA THR A 547 -7.58 -23.97 -15.76
C THR A 547 -6.56 -23.46 -14.74
N GLN A 548 -6.05 -22.23 -14.90
CA GLN A 548 -5.08 -21.65 -13.96
C GLN A 548 -5.71 -21.30 -12.61
N LEU A 549 -7.04 -21.20 -12.53
CA LEU A 549 -7.75 -20.94 -11.28
C LEU A 549 -7.92 -22.19 -10.41
N LYS A 550 -7.85 -23.40 -10.99
CA LYS A 550 -8.15 -24.67 -10.29
C LYS A 550 -7.37 -24.88 -8.99
N PRO A 551 -6.05 -24.58 -8.91
CA PRO A 551 -5.31 -24.77 -7.66
C PRO A 551 -5.81 -23.91 -6.50
N TYR A 552 -6.60 -22.88 -6.80
CA TYR A 552 -7.05 -21.84 -5.87
C TYR A 552 -8.53 -21.92 -5.51
N ILE A 553 -9.23 -22.92 -6.06
CA ILE A 553 -10.63 -23.21 -5.74
C ILE A 553 -10.72 -23.79 -4.33
N SER A 554 -11.64 -23.27 -3.53
CA SER A 554 -11.92 -23.73 -2.17
C SER A 554 -12.54 -25.16 -2.16
N PRO A 555 -12.46 -25.91 -1.04
CA PRO A 555 -12.97 -27.28 -0.95
C PRO A 555 -14.40 -27.53 -1.47
N LEU A 556 -15.37 -26.66 -1.20
CA LEU A 556 -16.75 -26.74 -1.72
C LEU A 556 -16.94 -26.01 -3.06
N GLY A 557 -15.89 -25.39 -3.57
CA GLY A 557 -15.87 -24.72 -4.87
C GLY A 557 -16.48 -23.33 -4.91
N ALA A 558 -16.88 -22.76 -3.78
CA ALA A 558 -17.62 -21.49 -3.75
C ALA A 558 -16.71 -20.23 -3.77
N ARG A 559 -15.40 -20.38 -3.60
CA ARG A 559 -14.46 -19.27 -3.43
C ARG A 559 -13.15 -19.53 -4.17
N ILE A 560 -12.52 -18.48 -4.70
CA ILE A 560 -11.20 -18.57 -5.34
C ILE A 560 -10.24 -17.53 -4.76
N ARG A 561 -9.12 -18.01 -4.20
CA ARG A 561 -8.11 -17.15 -3.56
C ARG A 561 -6.77 -17.22 -4.28
N LEU A 562 -6.48 -16.22 -5.11
CA LEU A 562 -5.19 -16.12 -5.79
C LEU A 562 -4.09 -15.64 -4.83
N PRO A 563 -2.85 -16.16 -4.91
CA PRO A 563 -1.82 -16.03 -3.88
C PRO A 563 -1.03 -14.71 -3.91
N VAL A 564 -1.54 -13.66 -4.53
CA VAL A 564 -0.81 -12.39 -4.70
C VAL A 564 -1.02 -11.49 -3.48
N THR A 565 0.07 -11.05 -2.85
CA THR A 565 0.07 -10.19 -1.64
C THR A 565 -0.28 -8.73 -1.96
N THR A 566 -1.49 -8.50 -2.44
CA THR A 566 -2.12 -7.17 -2.57
C THR A 566 -3.57 -7.22 -2.09
N GLY A 567 -4.24 -6.08 -1.93
CA GLY A 567 -5.55 -6.02 -1.30
C GLY A 567 -6.45 -4.91 -1.84
N THR A 568 -7.72 -4.98 -1.44
CA THR A 568 -8.79 -4.07 -1.82
C THR A 568 -9.40 -3.37 -0.62
N HIS A 569 -10.21 -2.34 -0.85
CA HIS A 569 -10.93 -1.64 0.21
C HIS A 569 -12.09 -2.46 0.83
N PHE A 570 -12.56 -3.51 0.14
CA PHE A 570 -13.58 -4.46 0.63
C PHE A 570 -12.95 -5.76 1.19
N ASP A 571 -13.76 -6.57 1.86
CA ASP A 571 -13.28 -7.75 2.60
C ASP A 571 -12.79 -8.91 1.72
N GLU A 572 -11.96 -9.76 2.30
CA GLU A 572 -11.32 -10.90 1.64
C GLU A 572 -12.34 -11.93 1.09
N VAL A 573 -13.50 -12.11 1.72
CA VAL A 573 -14.51 -13.04 1.19
C VAL A 573 -15.12 -12.45 -0.08
N ALA A 574 -15.41 -11.14 -0.12
CA ALA A 574 -15.83 -10.49 -1.35
C ALA A 574 -14.78 -10.61 -2.46
N ALA A 575 -13.49 -10.42 -2.16
CA ALA A 575 -12.40 -10.64 -3.12
C ALA A 575 -12.36 -12.07 -3.66
N GLN A 576 -12.60 -13.07 -2.80
CA GLN A 576 -12.66 -14.47 -3.23
C GLN A 576 -13.91 -14.80 -4.04
N ILE A 577 -15.02 -14.10 -3.78
CA ILE A 577 -16.23 -14.17 -4.60
C ILE A 577 -15.95 -13.57 -5.98
N GLU A 578 -15.16 -12.49 -6.11
CA GLU A 578 -14.74 -12.02 -7.44
C GLU A 578 -14.00 -13.11 -8.23
N GLY A 579 -13.12 -13.84 -7.55
CA GLY A 579 -12.39 -14.96 -8.15
C GLY A 579 -13.33 -16.04 -8.64
N PHE A 580 -14.47 -16.21 -7.96
CA PHE A 580 -15.50 -17.16 -8.36
C PHE A 580 -16.44 -16.61 -9.44
N ALA A 581 -17.05 -15.46 -9.20
CA ALA A 581 -18.12 -14.91 -10.02
C ALA A 581 -17.62 -14.39 -11.36
N ARG A 582 -16.48 -13.69 -11.44
CA ARG A 582 -16.02 -13.08 -12.71
C ARG A 582 -15.78 -14.11 -13.82
N PRO A 583 -15.21 -15.30 -13.54
CA PRO A 583 -15.20 -16.42 -14.49
C PRO A 583 -16.55 -16.87 -15.04
N LEU A 584 -17.65 -16.65 -14.33
CA LEU A 584 -18.99 -17.04 -14.77
C LEU A 584 -19.46 -16.32 -16.04
N TRP A 585 -18.84 -15.21 -16.44
CA TRP A 585 -19.06 -14.63 -17.77
C TRP A 585 -18.76 -15.65 -18.88
N ALA A 586 -17.62 -16.32 -18.82
CA ALA A 586 -17.22 -17.28 -19.83
C ALA A 586 -17.79 -18.69 -19.56
N VAL A 587 -17.90 -19.10 -18.29
CA VAL A 587 -18.50 -20.39 -17.93
C VAL A 587 -19.99 -20.44 -18.31
N GLY A 588 -20.74 -19.36 -18.04
CA GLY A 588 -22.14 -19.25 -18.42
C GLY A 588 -22.33 -19.37 -19.94
N ALA A 589 -21.48 -18.68 -20.71
CA ALA A 589 -21.48 -18.76 -22.17
C ALA A 589 -21.17 -20.18 -22.69
N LEU A 590 -20.14 -20.85 -22.15
CA LEU A 590 -19.78 -22.22 -22.52
C LEU A 590 -20.94 -23.20 -22.26
N LEU A 591 -21.53 -23.17 -21.06
CA LEU A 591 -22.61 -24.07 -20.68
C LEU A 591 -23.90 -23.83 -21.48
N ALA A 592 -24.23 -22.57 -21.77
CA ALA A 592 -25.35 -22.22 -22.64
C ALA A 592 -25.16 -22.78 -24.06
N SER A 593 -23.93 -22.70 -24.59
CA SER A 593 -23.60 -23.20 -25.91
C SER A 593 -23.59 -24.73 -26.01
N GLU A 594 -23.15 -25.43 -24.96
CA GLU A 594 -23.13 -26.90 -24.92
C GLU A 594 -24.51 -27.52 -24.68
N SER A 595 -25.44 -26.77 -24.06
CA SER A 595 -26.80 -27.22 -23.72
C SER A 595 -26.83 -28.65 -23.14
N PRO A 596 -26.08 -28.91 -22.05
CA PRO A 596 -25.91 -30.27 -21.53
C PRO A 596 -27.25 -30.82 -21.00
N ASN A 597 -27.53 -32.09 -21.32
CA ASN A 597 -28.78 -32.76 -20.92
C ASN A 597 -28.77 -33.20 -19.44
N ASP A 598 -27.58 -33.44 -18.87
CA ASP A 598 -27.41 -33.81 -17.47
C ASP A 598 -26.02 -33.41 -16.94
N MET A 599 -25.82 -33.48 -15.62
CA MET A 599 -24.55 -33.15 -14.95
C MET A 599 -23.36 -34.02 -15.42
N SER A 600 -23.60 -35.22 -15.94
CA SER A 600 -22.56 -36.15 -16.40
C SER A 600 -22.00 -35.76 -17.76
N SER A 601 -22.81 -35.09 -18.58
CA SER A 601 -22.44 -34.54 -19.89
C SER A 601 -21.65 -33.22 -19.81
N ILE A 602 -21.65 -32.56 -18.65
CA ILE A 602 -20.91 -31.32 -18.43
C ILE A 602 -19.42 -31.59 -18.32
N ASP A 603 -18.60 -30.78 -19.00
CA ASP A 603 -17.15 -30.78 -18.86
C ASP A 603 -16.74 -30.78 -17.37
N PRO A 604 -15.96 -31.78 -16.90
CA PRO A 604 -15.51 -31.85 -15.52
C PRO A 604 -14.84 -30.57 -15.01
N ARG A 605 -14.22 -29.78 -15.91
CA ARG A 605 -13.59 -28.49 -15.60
C ARG A 605 -14.60 -27.41 -15.20
N LEU A 606 -15.88 -27.57 -15.55
CA LEU A 606 -16.93 -26.57 -15.33
C LEU A 606 -17.87 -26.91 -14.16
N ARG A 607 -17.89 -28.18 -13.71
CA ARG A 607 -18.84 -28.65 -12.67
C ARG A 607 -18.71 -27.92 -11.33
N SER A 608 -17.49 -27.53 -10.96
CA SER A 608 -17.22 -26.83 -9.69
C SER A 608 -17.93 -25.47 -9.59
N TRP A 609 -18.20 -24.82 -10.72
CA TRP A 609 -18.93 -23.55 -10.77
C TRP A 609 -20.40 -23.72 -10.37
N ILE A 610 -21.00 -24.87 -10.70
CA ILE A 610 -22.39 -25.18 -10.38
C ILE A 610 -22.52 -25.53 -8.90
N THR A 611 -21.67 -26.44 -8.41
CA THR A 611 -21.67 -26.85 -7.01
C THR A 611 -21.26 -25.70 -6.09
N GLY A 612 -20.30 -24.88 -6.52
CA GLY A 612 -19.82 -23.70 -5.79
C GLY A 612 -20.89 -22.62 -5.61
N LEU A 613 -21.75 -22.39 -6.63
CA LEU A 613 -22.88 -21.46 -6.51
C LEU A 613 -23.88 -21.90 -5.44
N ILE A 614 -24.20 -23.20 -5.40
CA ILE A 614 -25.09 -23.77 -4.38
C ILE A 614 -24.45 -23.66 -3.00
N ALA A 615 -23.17 -24.04 -2.87
CA ALA A 615 -22.47 -24.00 -1.60
C ALA A 615 -22.30 -22.56 -1.06
N GLY A 616 -21.98 -21.61 -1.93
CA GLY A 616 -21.76 -20.20 -1.58
C GLY A 616 -23.02 -19.45 -1.14
N THR A 617 -24.19 -19.88 -1.61
CA THR A 617 -25.48 -19.28 -1.23
C THR A 617 -26.16 -19.97 -0.04
N ASP A 618 -25.64 -21.10 0.45
CA ASP A 618 -26.22 -21.85 1.56
C ASP A 618 -25.72 -21.36 2.94
N PRO A 619 -26.58 -20.78 3.78
CA PRO A 619 -26.20 -20.35 5.14
C PRO A 619 -25.78 -21.51 6.05
N ALA A 620 -26.11 -22.77 5.72
CA ALA A 620 -25.61 -23.92 6.47
C ALA A 620 -24.08 -24.06 6.37
N ASN A 621 -23.47 -23.47 5.33
CA ASN A 621 -22.03 -23.39 5.15
C ASN A 621 -21.43 -22.12 5.81
N ALA A 622 -22.08 -21.55 6.83
CA ALA A 622 -21.63 -20.33 7.51
C ALA A 622 -20.18 -20.43 8.04
N PRO A 623 -19.45 -19.30 8.14
CA PRO A 623 -18.02 -19.32 8.47
C PRO A 623 -17.70 -19.99 9.82
N GLY A 624 -16.84 -21.01 9.74
CA GLY A 624 -16.17 -21.78 10.81
C GLY A 624 -14.80 -22.25 10.28
N GLN A 625 -14.21 -23.34 10.78
CA GLN A 625 -12.93 -23.84 10.21
C GLN A 625 -13.03 -24.27 8.73
N ASP A 626 -14.24 -24.66 8.24
CA ASP A 626 -14.46 -25.22 6.90
C ASP A 626 -15.65 -24.63 6.12
N GLY A 627 -16.23 -23.49 6.54
CA GLY A 627 -17.45 -22.93 5.95
C GLY A 627 -17.23 -21.94 4.78
N GLU A 628 -17.97 -22.11 3.66
CA GLU A 628 -17.80 -21.32 2.42
C GLU A 628 -18.94 -20.36 2.04
N TYR A 629 -19.98 -20.23 2.87
CA TYR A 629 -21.08 -19.28 2.63
C TYR A 629 -20.57 -17.86 2.41
N TRP A 630 -21.07 -17.17 1.38
CA TRP A 630 -20.58 -15.86 0.96
C TRP A 630 -20.83 -14.71 1.95
N GLY A 631 -21.69 -14.92 2.94
CA GLY A 631 -22.07 -13.89 3.90
C GLY A 631 -23.27 -13.06 3.43
N ALA A 632 -23.84 -12.25 4.33
CA ALA A 632 -24.95 -11.36 3.96
C ALA A 632 -24.46 -10.19 3.10
N ILE A 633 -25.35 -9.67 2.24
CA ILE A 633 -25.11 -8.47 1.45
C ILE A 633 -25.47 -7.23 2.29
N PHE A 634 -24.52 -6.31 2.42
CA PHE A 634 -24.69 -5.03 3.14
C PHE A 634 -24.85 -3.85 2.17
N ASP A 635 -25.09 -2.66 2.71
CA ASP A 635 -25.14 -1.43 1.90
C ASP A 635 -23.78 -1.17 1.23
N GLU A 636 -23.81 -0.82 -0.06
CA GLU A 636 -22.60 -0.52 -0.85
C GLU A 636 -21.53 -1.64 -0.85
N ASP A 637 -21.98 -2.90 -0.83
CA ASP A 637 -21.13 -4.09 -0.72
C ASP A 637 -20.67 -4.61 -2.10
N GLN A 638 -19.39 -4.98 -2.23
CA GLN A 638 -18.82 -5.56 -3.44
C GLN A 638 -19.58 -6.83 -3.90
N ARG A 639 -20.18 -7.60 -2.99
CA ARG A 639 -21.03 -8.76 -3.34
C ARG A 639 -22.19 -8.40 -4.26
N MET A 640 -22.68 -7.16 -4.21
CA MET A 640 -23.71 -6.68 -5.12
C MET A 640 -23.24 -6.61 -6.57
N VAL A 641 -21.97 -6.27 -6.78
CA VAL A 641 -21.33 -6.22 -8.11
C VAL A 641 -21.31 -7.62 -8.70
N GLU A 642 -20.91 -8.59 -7.88
CA GLU A 642 -20.76 -9.98 -8.30
C GLU A 642 -22.10 -10.66 -8.66
N LEU A 643 -23.23 -10.14 -8.15
CA LEU A 643 -24.57 -10.62 -8.50
C LEU A 643 -24.97 -10.37 -9.96
N GLU A 644 -24.40 -9.37 -10.64
CA GLU A 644 -24.64 -9.18 -12.09
C GLU A 644 -24.16 -10.40 -12.88
N ILE A 645 -22.98 -10.91 -12.54
CA ILE A 645 -22.35 -12.03 -13.25
C ILE A 645 -23.08 -13.34 -12.94
N ILE A 646 -23.47 -13.53 -11.69
CA ILE A 646 -24.30 -14.68 -11.29
C ILE A 646 -25.66 -14.63 -12.03
N ALA A 647 -26.27 -13.44 -12.16
CA ALA A 647 -27.50 -13.26 -12.90
C ALA A 647 -27.33 -13.60 -14.39
N TYR A 648 -26.25 -13.17 -15.02
CA TYR A 648 -25.92 -13.55 -16.40
C TYR A 648 -25.81 -15.07 -16.57
N ALA A 649 -25.08 -15.75 -15.68
CA ALA A 649 -24.92 -17.21 -15.74
C ALA A 649 -26.26 -17.94 -15.60
N LEU A 650 -27.11 -17.50 -14.68
CA LEU A 650 -28.46 -18.05 -14.48
C LEU A 650 -29.38 -17.79 -15.68
N LEU A 651 -29.31 -16.60 -16.29
CA LEU A 651 -30.10 -16.23 -17.46
C LEU A 651 -29.66 -16.98 -18.72
N SER A 652 -28.36 -17.22 -18.88
CA SER A 652 -27.80 -17.86 -20.07
C SER A 652 -27.94 -19.38 -20.04
N ALA A 653 -27.69 -20.02 -18.88
CA ALA A 653 -27.73 -21.48 -18.72
C ALA A 653 -28.62 -21.93 -17.54
N PRO A 654 -29.93 -21.58 -17.53
CA PRO A 654 -30.82 -21.85 -16.40
C PRO A 654 -30.99 -23.34 -16.10
N ALA A 655 -31.01 -24.19 -17.13
CA ALA A 655 -31.15 -25.65 -16.98
C ALA A 655 -30.02 -26.29 -16.16
N VAL A 656 -28.88 -25.62 -16.06
CA VAL A 656 -27.67 -26.13 -15.41
C VAL A 656 -27.48 -25.51 -14.02
N PHE A 657 -27.59 -24.19 -13.92
CA PHE A 657 -27.32 -23.48 -12.66
C PHE A 657 -28.48 -23.50 -11.66
N VAL A 658 -29.69 -23.84 -12.11
CA VAL A 658 -30.88 -23.83 -11.27
C VAL A 658 -31.25 -25.26 -10.88
N PRO A 659 -31.27 -25.59 -9.58
CA PRO A 659 -31.74 -26.90 -9.14
C PRO A 659 -33.16 -27.19 -9.65
N PRO A 660 -33.41 -28.38 -10.23
CA PRO A 660 -34.70 -28.72 -10.82
C PRO A 660 -35.78 -28.86 -9.74
N LEU A 661 -37.02 -28.54 -10.11
CA LEU A 661 -38.18 -28.79 -9.25
C LEU A 661 -38.56 -30.29 -9.27
N PRO A 662 -38.98 -30.87 -8.13
CA PRO A 662 -39.48 -32.23 -8.10
C PRO A 662 -40.72 -32.43 -8.98
N LEU A 663 -40.81 -33.60 -9.60
CA LEU A 663 -42.00 -34.04 -10.35
C LEU A 663 -43.20 -34.31 -9.43
N ASP A 664 -42.97 -34.75 -8.18
CA ASP A 664 -44.01 -34.97 -7.16
C ASP A 664 -43.75 -34.10 -5.92
N LEU A 665 -44.47 -32.97 -5.84
CA LEU A 665 -44.38 -32.04 -4.72
C LEU A 665 -45.03 -32.56 -3.42
N LEU A 666 -45.84 -33.62 -3.49
CA LEU A 666 -46.55 -34.18 -2.33
C LEU A 666 -45.73 -35.26 -1.61
N ARG A 667 -44.71 -35.83 -2.26
CA ARG A 667 -43.78 -36.83 -1.69
C ARG A 667 -42.34 -36.62 -2.22
N PRO A 668 -41.63 -35.58 -1.76
CA PRO A 668 -40.28 -35.31 -2.21
C PRO A 668 -39.29 -36.38 -1.75
N SER A 669 -38.37 -36.80 -2.63
CA SER A 669 -37.19 -37.56 -2.24
C SER A 669 -36.19 -36.69 -1.48
N ALA A 670 -35.20 -37.28 -0.83
CA ALA A 670 -34.16 -36.50 -0.13
C ALA A 670 -33.39 -35.56 -1.09
N GLN A 671 -33.21 -35.95 -2.35
CA GLN A 671 -32.61 -35.11 -3.38
C GLN A 671 -33.53 -33.94 -3.77
N ASP A 672 -34.84 -34.18 -3.83
CA ASP A 672 -35.83 -33.14 -4.11
C ASP A 672 -35.87 -32.09 -3.00
N GLU A 673 -35.80 -32.51 -1.73
CA GLU A 673 -35.71 -31.59 -0.59
C GLU A 673 -34.42 -30.75 -0.63
N SER A 674 -33.29 -31.35 -1.01
CA SER A 674 -32.02 -30.65 -1.19
C SER A 674 -32.09 -29.62 -2.32
N ASN A 675 -32.66 -29.99 -3.48
CA ASN A 675 -32.85 -29.10 -4.62
C ASN A 675 -33.78 -27.92 -4.28
N LEU A 676 -34.88 -28.19 -3.59
CA LEU A 676 -35.81 -27.16 -3.11
C LEU A 676 -35.11 -26.18 -2.16
N ARG A 677 -34.30 -26.68 -1.23
CA ARG A 677 -33.52 -25.84 -0.30
C ARG A 677 -32.49 -24.99 -1.04
N ALA A 678 -31.72 -25.58 -1.96
CA ALA A 678 -30.73 -24.87 -2.75
C ALA A 678 -31.38 -23.74 -3.57
N ARG A 679 -32.52 -24.02 -4.20
CA ARG A 679 -33.30 -23.00 -4.94
C ARG A 679 -33.79 -21.88 -4.02
N GLN A 680 -34.31 -22.20 -2.84
CA GLN A 680 -34.76 -21.20 -1.86
C GLN A 680 -33.60 -20.33 -1.34
N ASN A 681 -32.44 -20.93 -1.07
CA ASN A 681 -31.24 -20.22 -0.65
C ASN A 681 -30.76 -19.25 -1.73
N LEU A 682 -30.70 -19.69 -2.99
CA LEU A 682 -30.34 -18.84 -4.12
C LEU A 682 -31.32 -17.66 -4.29
N ILE A 683 -32.63 -17.90 -4.24
CA ILE A 683 -33.65 -16.84 -4.26
C ILE A 683 -33.43 -15.84 -3.13
N LYS A 684 -33.25 -16.34 -1.91
CA LYS A 684 -33.06 -15.50 -0.71
C LYS A 684 -31.79 -14.66 -0.82
N TYR A 685 -30.70 -15.25 -1.29
CA TYR A 685 -29.41 -14.56 -1.46
C TYR A 685 -29.51 -13.45 -2.51
N MET A 686 -29.96 -13.77 -3.73
CA MET A 686 -30.08 -12.78 -4.81
C MET A 686 -31.10 -11.68 -4.47
N ARG A 687 -32.24 -12.03 -3.86
CA ARG A 687 -33.27 -11.04 -3.48
C ARG A 687 -32.78 -10.05 -2.43
N SER A 688 -31.76 -10.41 -1.65
CA SER A 688 -31.23 -9.55 -0.56
C SER A 688 -30.55 -8.26 -1.03
N ILE A 689 -30.27 -8.11 -2.34
CA ILE A 689 -29.83 -6.84 -2.94
C ILE A 689 -30.91 -5.75 -2.88
N ASN A 690 -32.19 -6.14 -2.81
CA ASN A 690 -33.30 -5.19 -2.75
C ASN A 690 -33.45 -4.59 -1.36
N GLY A 691 -33.82 -3.31 -1.31
CA GLY A 691 -33.91 -2.55 -0.04
C GLY A 691 -32.56 -2.10 0.52
N LYS A 692 -31.46 -2.34 -0.20
CA LYS A 692 -30.11 -1.87 0.15
C LYS A 692 -29.77 -0.54 -0.53
N THR A 693 -28.95 0.26 0.15
CA THR A 693 -28.31 1.43 -0.44
C THR A 693 -27.26 0.96 -1.43
N MET A 694 -27.22 1.57 -2.61
CA MET A 694 -26.14 1.37 -3.57
C MET A 694 -25.70 2.72 -4.16
N PRO A 695 -24.47 2.80 -4.69
CA PRO A 695 -23.98 3.98 -5.37
C PRO A 695 -24.89 4.44 -6.53
N THR A 696 -24.95 5.75 -6.73
CA THR A 696 -25.74 6.40 -7.80
C THR A 696 -24.98 6.42 -9.12
N ASN A 697 -24.62 5.23 -9.61
CA ASN A 697 -23.83 5.02 -10.82
C ASN A 697 -24.26 3.70 -11.51
N ASN A 698 -23.40 3.12 -12.36
CA ASN A 698 -23.64 1.84 -13.04
C ASN A 698 -24.10 0.68 -12.14
N TRP A 699 -23.87 0.72 -10.83
CA TRP A 699 -24.28 -0.32 -9.88
C TRP A 699 -25.78 -0.65 -9.92
N ARG A 700 -26.60 0.30 -10.39
CA ARG A 700 -28.04 0.06 -10.60
C ARG A 700 -28.31 -1.08 -11.58
N PHE A 701 -27.48 -1.26 -12.61
CA PHE A 701 -27.63 -2.38 -13.54
C PHE A 701 -27.44 -3.74 -12.86
N PHE A 702 -26.59 -3.84 -11.83
CA PHE A 702 -26.38 -5.09 -11.11
C PHE A 702 -27.66 -5.56 -10.43
N ARG A 703 -28.39 -4.63 -9.79
CA ARG A 703 -29.71 -4.92 -9.19
C ARG A 703 -30.78 -5.21 -10.25
N ILE A 704 -30.80 -4.46 -11.35
CA ILE A 704 -31.73 -4.71 -12.46
C ILE A 704 -31.56 -6.13 -13.01
N LEU A 705 -30.34 -6.54 -13.36
CA LEU A 705 -30.09 -7.86 -13.94
C LEU A 705 -30.31 -8.98 -12.93
N THR A 706 -29.97 -8.76 -11.65
CA THR A 706 -30.30 -9.70 -10.56
C THR A 706 -31.80 -9.91 -10.44
N ASN A 707 -32.59 -8.83 -10.46
CA ASN A 707 -34.05 -8.90 -10.39
C ASN A 707 -34.64 -9.55 -11.66
N LEU A 708 -34.06 -9.31 -12.82
CA LEU A 708 -34.46 -9.99 -14.06
C LEU A 708 -34.25 -11.51 -13.97
N ALA A 709 -33.11 -11.97 -13.44
CA ALA A 709 -32.87 -13.40 -13.20
C ALA A 709 -33.85 -14.00 -12.17
N LEU A 710 -34.16 -13.27 -11.09
CA LEU A 710 -35.17 -13.69 -10.11
C LEU A 710 -36.53 -13.96 -10.77
N VAL A 711 -36.94 -13.09 -11.68
CA VAL A 711 -38.23 -13.19 -12.40
C VAL A 711 -38.20 -14.29 -13.46
N LYS A 712 -37.25 -14.22 -14.38
CA LYS A 712 -37.21 -15.07 -15.58
C LYS A 712 -36.85 -16.52 -15.28
N VAL A 713 -36.05 -16.75 -14.26
CA VAL A 713 -35.41 -18.05 -14.00
C VAL A 713 -35.85 -18.65 -12.66
N LEU A 714 -35.93 -17.82 -11.61
CA LEU A 714 -36.21 -18.32 -10.26
C LEU A 714 -37.69 -18.29 -9.88
N GLY A 715 -38.57 -17.71 -10.71
CA GLY A 715 -40.02 -17.76 -10.56
C GLY A 715 -40.59 -16.73 -9.56
N VAL A 716 -39.84 -15.68 -9.27
CA VAL A 716 -40.34 -14.55 -8.47
C VAL A 716 -41.34 -13.73 -9.31
N PRO A 717 -42.53 -13.38 -8.80
CA PRO A 717 -43.48 -12.55 -9.53
C PRO A 717 -42.89 -11.19 -9.94
N TYR A 718 -43.02 -10.83 -11.22
CA TYR A 718 -42.49 -9.57 -11.76
C TYR A 718 -43.02 -8.34 -11.01
N ALA A 719 -44.30 -8.35 -10.63
CA ALA A 719 -44.94 -7.25 -9.91
C ALA A 719 -44.24 -6.91 -8.58
N GLU A 720 -43.57 -7.88 -7.92
CA GLU A 720 -42.85 -7.64 -6.66
C GLU A 720 -41.54 -6.85 -6.84
N LEU A 721 -40.92 -6.94 -8.02
CA LEU A 721 -39.60 -6.37 -8.29
C LEU A 721 -39.61 -5.22 -9.30
N LYS A 722 -40.71 -5.06 -10.04
CA LYS A 722 -40.87 -4.06 -11.10
C LYS A 722 -40.59 -2.64 -10.62
N GLU A 723 -41.14 -2.26 -9.47
CA GLU A 723 -40.97 -0.90 -8.94
C GLU A 723 -39.50 -0.57 -8.67
N ALA A 724 -38.75 -1.49 -8.06
CA ALA A 724 -37.33 -1.30 -7.79
C ALA A 724 -36.51 -1.20 -9.09
N MET A 725 -36.82 -2.03 -10.10
CA MET A 725 -36.18 -1.96 -11.41
C MET A 725 -36.48 -0.63 -12.12
N ASP A 726 -37.73 -0.16 -12.07
CA ASP A 726 -38.13 1.09 -12.72
C ASP A 726 -37.48 2.32 -12.08
N GLN A 727 -37.34 2.34 -10.75
CA GLN A 727 -36.61 3.39 -10.04
C GLN A 727 -35.14 3.44 -10.46
N ASP A 728 -34.50 2.28 -10.60
CA ASP A 728 -33.12 2.18 -11.07
C ASP A 728 -32.94 2.62 -12.51
N HIS A 729 -33.84 2.18 -13.39
CA HIS A 729 -33.85 2.63 -14.78
C HIS A 729 -34.06 4.14 -14.87
N ALA A 730 -35.01 4.71 -14.12
CA ALA A 730 -35.25 6.15 -14.12
C ALA A 730 -34.01 6.97 -13.71
N LEU A 731 -33.21 6.48 -12.74
CA LEU A 731 -31.95 7.10 -12.38
C LEU A 731 -30.92 7.00 -13.52
N LEU A 732 -30.77 5.81 -14.10
CA LEU A 732 -29.81 5.53 -15.17
C LEU A 732 -30.10 6.32 -16.45
N GLU A 733 -31.37 6.63 -16.73
CA GLU A 733 -31.75 7.50 -17.85
C GLU A 733 -31.12 8.89 -17.73
N GLY A 734 -30.92 9.40 -16.51
CA GLY A 734 -30.22 10.67 -16.26
C GLY A 734 -28.72 10.65 -16.56
N PHE A 735 -28.15 9.50 -16.90
CA PHE A 735 -26.72 9.36 -17.24
C PHE A 735 -26.49 9.28 -18.76
N TYR A 736 -27.55 9.19 -19.57
CA TYR A 736 -27.43 9.22 -21.01
C TYR A 736 -26.99 10.62 -21.48
N LEU A 737 -25.99 10.66 -22.37
CA LEU A 737 -25.49 11.89 -22.96
C LEU A 737 -26.14 12.07 -24.35
N SER A 738 -25.48 11.54 -25.37
CA SER A 738 -25.92 11.55 -26.77
C SER A 738 -25.07 10.54 -27.56
N GLU A 739 -25.46 10.25 -28.81
CA GLU A 739 -24.71 9.35 -29.71
C GLU A 739 -24.47 7.95 -29.11
N GLY A 740 -25.43 7.45 -28.33
CA GLY A 740 -25.29 6.21 -27.58
C GLY A 740 -24.37 6.27 -26.35
N TRP A 741 -23.64 7.36 -26.10
CA TRP A 741 -22.76 7.47 -24.93
C TRP A 741 -23.55 7.72 -23.64
N ALA A 742 -23.05 7.13 -22.55
CA ALA A 742 -23.53 7.38 -21.20
C ALA A 742 -22.34 7.65 -20.27
N SER A 743 -22.56 8.54 -19.30
CA SER A 743 -21.63 8.78 -18.21
C SER A 743 -21.84 7.79 -17.07
N ASP A 744 -20.81 7.57 -16.25
CA ASP A 744 -20.98 6.78 -15.03
C ASP A 744 -21.35 7.68 -13.85
N GLY A 745 -22.63 8.02 -13.73
CA GLY A 745 -23.15 9.02 -12.80
C GLY A 745 -23.48 10.35 -13.47
N ALA A 746 -24.04 11.30 -12.70
CA ALA A 746 -24.52 12.57 -13.22
C ALA A 746 -23.41 13.42 -13.86
N TRP A 747 -23.63 13.82 -15.11
CA TRP A 747 -22.73 14.67 -15.89
C TRP A 747 -22.96 16.16 -15.58
N SER A 748 -21.89 16.95 -15.41
CA SER A 748 -22.02 18.41 -15.25
C SER A 748 -21.02 19.27 -16.04
N GLU A 749 -21.52 20.19 -16.86
CA GLU A 749 -20.76 21.11 -17.71
C GLU A 749 -20.08 22.29 -16.98
N ASP A 750 -20.41 22.55 -15.72
CA ASP A 750 -19.72 23.55 -14.90
C ASP A 750 -18.51 22.97 -14.13
N GLY A 751 -18.39 21.64 -14.12
CA GLY A 751 -17.30 20.91 -13.47
C GLY A 751 -17.54 20.60 -11.99
N SER A 752 -18.77 20.80 -11.49
CA SER A 752 -19.17 20.50 -10.10
C SER A 752 -19.34 19.01 -9.82
N LEU A 753 -19.73 18.21 -10.83
CA LEU A 753 -19.98 16.76 -10.74
C LEU A 753 -19.05 15.96 -11.67
N ASN A 754 -19.49 14.78 -12.14
CA ASN A 754 -18.67 13.87 -12.93
C ASN A 754 -18.60 14.31 -14.41
N ARG A 755 -17.50 14.00 -15.09
CA ARG A 755 -17.40 14.01 -16.56
C ARG A 755 -16.58 12.82 -17.04
N GLN A 756 -17.17 11.65 -16.91
CA GLN A 756 -16.51 10.40 -17.23
C GLN A 756 -17.30 9.64 -18.30
N ALA A 757 -16.70 9.50 -19.48
CA ALA A 757 -17.19 8.69 -20.59
C ALA A 757 -15.99 7.91 -21.18
N ASP A 758 -15.82 6.66 -20.76
CA ASP A 758 -14.65 5.83 -21.04
C ASP A 758 -15.05 4.38 -21.42
N TYR A 759 -14.07 3.46 -21.51
CA TYR A 759 -14.39 2.06 -21.80
C TYR A 759 -15.20 1.38 -20.69
N TYR A 760 -15.13 1.86 -19.45
CA TYR A 760 -15.93 1.27 -18.38
C TYR A 760 -17.41 1.50 -18.68
N SER A 761 -17.85 2.76 -18.87
CA SER A 761 -19.25 3.02 -19.23
C SER A 761 -19.60 2.52 -20.64
N GLY A 762 -18.70 2.70 -21.60
CA GLY A 762 -18.95 2.43 -23.01
C GLY A 762 -18.81 0.97 -23.45
N SER A 763 -17.91 0.17 -22.85
CA SER A 763 -17.67 -1.21 -23.34
C SER A 763 -18.15 -2.31 -22.41
N PHE A 764 -17.88 -2.20 -21.11
CA PHE A 764 -17.98 -3.35 -20.20
C PHE A 764 -18.73 -3.10 -18.90
N ALA A 765 -19.47 -1.99 -18.81
CA ALA A 765 -20.50 -1.74 -17.80
C ALA A 765 -21.82 -1.32 -18.48
N ILE A 766 -22.10 -0.02 -18.65
CA ILE A 766 -23.45 0.46 -19.02
C ILE A 766 -23.93 -0.10 -20.36
N GLN A 767 -23.19 0.09 -21.45
CA GLN A 767 -23.58 -0.42 -22.78
C GLN A 767 -23.71 -1.95 -22.80
N PHE A 768 -22.78 -2.64 -22.14
CA PHE A 768 -22.82 -4.10 -22.02
C PHE A 768 -24.08 -4.57 -21.29
N SER A 769 -24.38 -3.99 -20.12
CA SER A 769 -25.56 -4.36 -19.33
C SER A 769 -26.87 -3.98 -20.02
N GLN A 770 -26.91 -2.89 -20.80
CA GLN A 770 -28.05 -2.56 -21.67
C GLN A 770 -28.30 -3.66 -22.72
N LEU A 771 -27.24 -4.14 -23.39
CA LEU A 771 -27.36 -5.23 -24.37
C LEU A 771 -27.74 -6.58 -23.73
N LEU A 772 -27.22 -6.89 -22.53
CA LEU A 772 -27.69 -8.05 -21.77
C LEU A 772 -29.18 -7.92 -21.40
N TYR A 773 -29.62 -6.73 -21.01
CA TYR A 773 -31.04 -6.47 -20.76
C TYR A 773 -31.87 -6.68 -22.03
N VAL A 774 -31.42 -6.17 -23.18
CA VAL A 774 -32.06 -6.41 -24.48
C VAL A 774 -32.21 -7.92 -24.75
N LYS A 775 -31.14 -8.69 -24.55
CA LYS A 775 -31.14 -10.14 -24.76
C LYS A 775 -32.19 -10.85 -23.90
N PHE A 776 -32.27 -10.52 -22.61
CA PHE A 776 -33.05 -11.31 -21.64
C PHE A 776 -34.44 -10.76 -21.29
N ALA A 777 -34.71 -9.48 -21.58
CA ALA A 777 -35.93 -8.78 -21.20
C ALA A 777 -36.80 -8.30 -22.37
N SER A 778 -36.48 -8.64 -23.62
CA SER A 778 -37.25 -8.18 -24.79
C SER A 778 -38.74 -8.57 -24.76
N ASP A 779 -39.09 -9.69 -24.12
CA ASP A 779 -40.48 -10.14 -23.93
C ASP A 779 -41.19 -9.47 -22.74
N LEU A 780 -40.42 -8.91 -21.80
CA LEU A 780 -40.92 -8.31 -20.56
C LEU A 780 -41.04 -6.78 -20.65
N ASP A 781 -40.08 -6.15 -21.33
CA ASP A 781 -39.95 -4.70 -21.48
C ASP A 781 -39.47 -4.33 -22.90
N PRO A 782 -40.31 -4.56 -23.93
CA PRO A 782 -39.94 -4.37 -25.34
C PRO A 782 -39.58 -2.92 -25.68
N ASP A 783 -40.25 -1.94 -25.05
CA ASP A 783 -40.07 -0.52 -25.35
C ASP A 783 -38.69 -0.02 -24.91
N ARG A 784 -38.28 -0.35 -23.67
CA ARG A 784 -36.93 0.01 -23.18
C ARG A 784 -35.85 -0.73 -23.95
N CYS A 785 -36.09 -2.00 -24.31
CA CYS A 785 -35.17 -2.75 -25.15
C CYS A 785 -34.99 -2.09 -26.53
N ALA A 786 -36.04 -1.55 -27.14
CA ALA A 786 -35.92 -0.81 -28.41
C ALA A 786 -35.04 0.44 -28.26
N VAL A 787 -35.17 1.18 -27.15
CA VAL A 787 -34.30 2.34 -26.84
C VAL A 787 -32.83 1.91 -26.70
N PHE A 788 -32.57 0.84 -25.96
CA PHE A 788 -31.20 0.33 -25.77
C PHE A 788 -30.58 -0.18 -27.07
N ARG A 789 -31.35 -0.82 -27.97
CA ARG A 789 -30.86 -1.20 -29.31
C ARG A 789 -30.46 0.03 -30.13
N ALA A 790 -31.28 1.09 -30.12
CA ALA A 790 -30.98 2.33 -30.83
C ALA A 790 -29.70 3.00 -30.29
N ARG A 791 -29.57 3.10 -28.97
CA ARG A 791 -28.35 3.64 -28.32
C ARG A 791 -27.10 2.82 -28.65
N ALA A 792 -27.19 1.49 -28.60
CA ALA A 792 -26.07 0.62 -28.97
C ALA A 792 -25.67 0.77 -30.46
N THR A 793 -26.67 0.94 -31.35
CA THR A 793 -26.44 1.20 -32.78
C THR A 793 -25.68 2.52 -32.98
N GLU A 794 -26.10 3.61 -32.33
CA GLU A 794 -25.42 4.90 -32.39
C GLU A 794 -24.00 4.83 -31.83
N PHE A 795 -23.83 4.21 -30.65
CA PHE A 795 -22.54 4.04 -29.99
C PHE A 795 -21.56 3.25 -30.86
N ALA A 796 -22.02 2.15 -31.47
CA ALA A 796 -21.23 1.33 -32.37
C ALA A 796 -20.64 2.16 -33.52
N GLY A 797 -21.40 3.11 -34.08
CA GLY A 797 -20.98 3.96 -35.20
C GLY A 797 -19.70 4.77 -34.94
N GLY A 798 -19.41 5.10 -33.68
CA GLY A 798 -18.19 5.80 -33.25
C GLY A 798 -17.14 4.88 -32.61
N PHE A 799 -17.57 3.94 -31.77
CA PHE A 799 -16.71 3.19 -30.85
C PHE A 799 -15.65 2.33 -31.52
N TRP A 800 -15.92 1.76 -32.71
CA TRP A 800 -14.95 0.92 -33.41
C TRP A 800 -13.62 1.62 -33.70
N ARG A 801 -13.61 2.96 -33.80
CA ARG A 801 -12.40 3.76 -34.03
C ARG A 801 -11.46 3.85 -32.82
N TYR A 802 -11.86 3.33 -31.66
CA TYR A 802 -10.96 3.24 -30.51
C TYR A 802 -9.92 2.11 -30.65
N PHE A 803 -10.11 1.24 -31.63
CA PHE A 803 -9.20 0.15 -31.97
C PHE A 803 -8.36 0.52 -33.20
N ASP A 804 -7.09 0.15 -33.15
CA ASP A 804 -6.16 0.21 -34.27
C ASP A 804 -6.32 -1.03 -35.17
N VAL A 805 -5.78 -0.97 -36.39
CA VAL A 805 -5.86 -2.02 -37.41
C VAL A 805 -5.22 -3.35 -36.98
N ASN A 806 -4.29 -3.33 -36.03
CA ASN A 806 -3.70 -4.54 -35.43
C ASN A 806 -4.53 -5.11 -34.27
N GLY A 807 -5.61 -4.44 -33.85
CA GLY A 807 -6.41 -4.83 -32.70
C GLY A 807 -6.00 -4.15 -31.38
N ALA A 808 -4.92 -3.37 -31.34
CA ALA A 808 -4.56 -2.58 -30.16
C ALA A 808 -5.65 -1.55 -29.87
N ALA A 809 -6.08 -1.43 -28.62
CA ALA A 809 -7.03 -0.40 -28.22
C ALA A 809 -6.29 0.80 -27.63
N ILE A 810 -6.80 2.01 -27.82
CA ILE A 810 -6.23 3.21 -27.21
C ILE A 810 -6.51 3.19 -25.70
N PRO A 811 -5.52 3.07 -24.79
CA PRO A 811 -5.78 3.04 -23.36
C PRO A 811 -6.22 4.42 -22.86
N PHE A 812 -7.43 4.50 -22.29
CA PHE A 812 -8.03 5.74 -21.78
C PHE A 812 -9.00 5.45 -20.64
N GLY A 813 -8.97 6.27 -19.57
CA GLY A 813 -9.89 6.17 -18.45
C GLY A 813 -9.48 5.16 -17.38
N ARG A 814 -10.46 4.74 -16.55
CA ARG A 814 -10.24 3.85 -15.41
C ARG A 814 -10.34 2.36 -15.77
N SER A 815 -10.01 1.50 -14.81
CA SER A 815 -10.24 0.04 -14.88
C SER A 815 -9.56 -0.64 -16.06
N LEU A 816 -8.41 -0.11 -16.50
CA LEU A 816 -7.67 -0.65 -17.65
C LEU A 816 -7.10 -2.06 -17.38
N THR A 817 -7.06 -2.49 -16.11
CA THR A 817 -6.62 -3.84 -15.70
C THR A 817 -7.51 -4.96 -16.26
N TYR A 818 -8.70 -4.63 -16.77
CA TYR A 818 -9.61 -5.59 -17.41
C TYR A 818 -9.29 -5.86 -18.88
N ARG A 819 -8.25 -5.21 -19.44
CA ARG A 819 -7.58 -5.59 -20.69
C ARG A 819 -8.54 -5.82 -21.86
N PHE A 820 -8.77 -7.07 -22.22
CA PHE A 820 -9.57 -7.44 -23.37
C PHE A 820 -11.06 -7.11 -23.24
N SER A 821 -11.55 -6.78 -22.03
CA SER A 821 -12.90 -6.22 -21.84
C SER A 821 -13.17 -4.96 -22.67
N PHE A 822 -12.14 -4.31 -23.22
CA PHE A 822 -12.35 -3.20 -24.14
C PHE A 822 -13.18 -3.63 -25.35
N ALA A 823 -13.17 -4.91 -25.73
CA ALA A 823 -14.02 -5.46 -26.78
C ALA A 823 -15.31 -6.16 -26.28
N ALA A 824 -15.63 -6.08 -24.98
CA ALA A 824 -16.83 -6.71 -24.41
C ALA A 824 -18.12 -6.24 -25.09
N PHE A 825 -18.23 -4.96 -25.45
CA PHE A 825 -19.37 -4.45 -26.20
C PHE A 825 -19.63 -5.27 -27.46
N TRP A 826 -18.59 -5.57 -28.26
CA TRP A 826 -18.73 -6.36 -29.48
C TRP A 826 -19.22 -7.78 -29.22
N SER A 827 -18.79 -8.39 -28.10
CA SER A 827 -19.30 -9.70 -27.69
C SER A 827 -20.78 -9.66 -27.29
N ALA A 828 -21.26 -8.57 -26.68
CA ALA A 828 -22.68 -8.40 -26.38
C ALA A 828 -23.49 -8.08 -27.63
N VAL A 829 -22.93 -7.28 -28.55
CA VAL A 829 -23.54 -6.97 -29.85
C VAL A 829 -23.86 -8.25 -30.61
N VAL A 830 -22.95 -9.23 -30.70
CA VAL A 830 -23.23 -10.45 -31.47
C VAL A 830 -24.24 -11.38 -30.79
N LEU A 831 -24.51 -11.18 -29.51
CA LEU A 831 -25.57 -11.89 -28.77
C LEU A 831 -26.93 -11.20 -28.90
N THR A 832 -26.99 -10.08 -29.62
CA THR A 832 -28.20 -9.27 -29.80
C THR A 832 -28.33 -8.85 -31.26
N ASP A 833 -29.50 -9.06 -31.88
CA ASP A 833 -29.68 -8.67 -33.29
C ASP A 833 -29.89 -7.15 -33.46
N ILE A 834 -28.91 -6.33 -33.07
CA ILE A 834 -28.95 -4.89 -33.29
C ILE A 834 -28.55 -4.53 -34.72
N PRO A 835 -29.10 -3.45 -35.29
CA PRO A 835 -28.61 -2.90 -36.55
C PRO A 835 -27.14 -2.46 -36.45
N LEU A 836 -26.33 -2.80 -37.45
CA LEU A 836 -24.94 -2.36 -37.55
C LEU A 836 -24.84 -1.19 -38.55
N PRO A 837 -24.48 0.03 -38.11
CA PRO A 837 -24.34 1.16 -39.03
C PRO A 837 -23.06 1.03 -39.86
N ALA A 838 -23.11 1.42 -41.13
CA ALA A 838 -21.93 1.45 -41.99
C ALA A 838 -20.77 2.25 -41.32
N PRO A 839 -19.51 1.79 -41.43
CA PRO A 839 -19.02 0.66 -42.24
C PRO A 839 -19.07 -0.70 -41.53
N LEU A 840 -19.77 -0.83 -40.41
CA LEU A 840 -19.83 -2.08 -39.65
C LEU A 840 -20.71 -3.12 -40.35
N SER A 841 -20.28 -4.37 -40.23
CA SER A 841 -20.99 -5.59 -40.60
C SER A 841 -20.57 -6.70 -39.62
N LEU A 842 -21.24 -7.85 -39.62
CA LEU A 842 -20.85 -8.96 -38.74
C LEU A 842 -19.40 -9.39 -38.95
N GLY A 843 -18.92 -9.43 -40.19
CA GLY A 843 -17.52 -9.74 -40.49
C GLY A 843 -16.53 -8.71 -39.93
N VAL A 844 -16.90 -7.42 -39.92
CA VAL A 844 -16.07 -6.36 -39.29
C VAL A 844 -16.09 -6.49 -37.77
N VAL A 845 -17.25 -6.78 -37.16
CA VAL A 845 -17.38 -7.01 -35.72
C VAL A 845 -16.58 -8.24 -35.29
N LYS A 846 -16.61 -9.32 -36.06
CA LYS A 846 -15.75 -10.50 -35.88
C LYS A 846 -14.28 -10.11 -35.89
N GLY A 847 -13.88 -9.30 -36.86
CA GLY A 847 -12.53 -8.78 -36.95
C GLY A 847 -12.12 -7.90 -35.76
N LEU A 848 -13.00 -7.02 -35.28
CA LEU A 848 -12.75 -6.17 -34.10
C LEU A 848 -12.50 -7.02 -32.85
N LEU A 849 -13.32 -8.05 -32.63
CA LEU A 849 -13.20 -8.95 -31.48
C LEU A 849 -11.92 -9.80 -31.55
N LEU A 850 -11.72 -10.51 -32.67
CA LEU A 850 -10.65 -11.50 -32.80
C LEU A 850 -9.26 -10.86 -32.94
N ARG A 851 -9.11 -9.75 -33.68
CA ARG A 851 -7.83 -9.02 -33.72
C ARG A 851 -7.45 -8.47 -32.36
N HIS A 852 -8.42 -7.99 -31.57
CA HIS A 852 -8.14 -7.51 -30.23
C HIS A 852 -7.61 -8.62 -29.32
N LEU A 853 -8.20 -9.82 -29.38
CA LEU A 853 -7.71 -10.98 -28.65
C LEU A 853 -6.32 -11.41 -29.14
N ARG A 854 -6.06 -11.43 -30.45
CA ARG A 854 -4.72 -11.68 -31.01
C ARG A 854 -3.68 -10.70 -30.49
N TRP A 855 -4.01 -9.40 -30.44
CA TRP A 855 -3.09 -8.40 -29.90
C TRP A 855 -2.74 -8.66 -28.43
N TRP A 856 -3.70 -9.10 -27.62
CA TRP A 856 -3.45 -9.51 -26.23
C TRP A 856 -2.69 -10.83 -26.11
N ALA A 857 -2.86 -11.76 -27.04
CA ALA A 857 -2.08 -12.99 -27.11
C ALA A 857 -0.57 -12.71 -27.31
N GLU A 858 -0.24 -11.60 -27.98
CA GLU A 858 1.14 -11.14 -28.17
C GLU A 858 1.76 -10.47 -26.92
N GLN A 859 1.00 -10.30 -25.82
CA GLN A 859 1.49 -9.69 -24.58
C GLN A 859 1.76 -10.77 -23.50
N PRO A 860 2.92 -11.45 -23.49
CA PRO A 860 3.13 -12.57 -22.58
C PRO A 860 3.18 -12.16 -21.09
N ASP A 861 3.66 -10.95 -20.80
CA ASP A 861 3.85 -10.47 -19.42
C ASP A 861 2.54 -10.09 -18.70
N ILE A 862 1.37 -10.37 -19.28
CA ILE A 862 0.06 -10.20 -18.61
C ILE A 862 -0.27 -11.33 -17.63
N PHE A 863 0.51 -12.41 -17.65
CA PHE A 863 0.38 -13.55 -16.75
C PHE A 863 1.42 -13.50 -15.63
N ASN A 864 1.04 -13.98 -14.45
CA ASN A 864 1.95 -14.36 -13.37
C ASN A 864 2.69 -15.65 -13.74
N THR A 865 3.71 -16.02 -12.96
CA THR A 865 4.50 -17.24 -13.17
C THR A 865 3.70 -18.54 -13.08
N ASP A 866 2.52 -18.51 -12.44
CA ASP A 866 1.56 -19.61 -12.32
C ASP A 866 0.51 -19.62 -13.45
N GLY A 867 0.60 -18.71 -14.42
CA GLY A 867 -0.34 -18.57 -15.52
C GLY A 867 -1.59 -17.74 -15.20
N THR A 868 -1.80 -17.28 -13.97
CA THR A 868 -2.95 -16.42 -13.63
C THR A 868 -2.76 -15.00 -14.14
N LEU A 869 -3.83 -14.27 -14.42
CA LEU A 869 -3.73 -12.85 -14.83
C LEU A 869 -3.19 -11.98 -13.68
N ASN A 870 -2.26 -11.06 -13.99
CA ASN A 870 -1.73 -10.10 -13.01
C ASN A 870 -2.57 -8.80 -12.95
N ILE A 871 -2.33 -7.96 -11.94
CA ILE A 871 -2.84 -6.58 -11.90
C ILE A 871 -1.88 -5.68 -12.68
N GLY A 872 -2.38 -5.02 -13.73
CA GLY A 872 -1.57 -4.18 -14.60
C GLY A 872 -2.20 -4.02 -15.97
N TYR A 873 -1.42 -3.66 -16.98
CA TYR A 873 -1.88 -3.56 -18.37
C TYR A 873 -1.18 -4.60 -19.23
N CYS A 874 -0.06 -4.27 -19.89
CA CYS A 874 0.78 -5.23 -20.64
C CYS A 874 1.79 -5.97 -19.77
N TYR A 875 1.99 -5.52 -18.53
CA TYR A 875 2.83 -6.15 -17.52
C TYR A 875 2.30 -5.76 -16.11
N PRO A 876 2.76 -6.40 -15.01
CA PRO A 876 2.33 -6.04 -13.66
C PRO A 876 2.63 -4.58 -13.33
N ASN A 877 1.61 -3.79 -13.02
CA ASN A 877 1.78 -2.37 -12.72
C ASN A 877 0.77 -1.90 -11.65
N MET A 878 1.22 -1.83 -10.41
CA MET A 878 0.39 -1.38 -9.29
C MET A 878 0.19 0.14 -9.25
N TYR A 879 0.97 0.96 -9.97
CA TYR A 879 0.78 2.41 -9.96
C TYR A 879 -0.49 2.84 -10.69
N MET A 880 -0.95 2.06 -11.67
CA MET A 880 -2.20 2.31 -12.37
C MET A 880 -3.45 1.76 -11.67
N SER A 881 -3.29 0.80 -10.76
CA SER A 881 -4.41 0.06 -10.17
C SER A 881 -5.32 0.94 -9.32
N GLU A 882 -6.63 0.68 -9.35
CA GLU A 882 -7.57 1.27 -8.41
C GLU A 882 -7.57 0.53 -7.05
N ASP A 883 -8.09 1.18 -6.02
CA ASP A 883 -8.21 0.65 -4.64
C ASP A 883 -9.24 -0.48 -4.49
N TYR A 884 -10.00 -0.75 -5.55
CA TYR A 884 -10.93 -1.88 -5.67
C TYR A 884 -10.39 -3.04 -6.52
N ASN A 885 -9.14 -2.98 -7.00
CA ASN A 885 -8.58 -4.08 -7.78
C ASN A 885 -7.97 -5.15 -6.85
N SER A 886 -8.63 -6.30 -6.76
CA SER A 886 -8.10 -7.51 -6.12
C SER A 886 -7.22 -8.32 -7.09
N PRO A 887 -6.44 -9.31 -6.63
CA PRO A 887 -5.81 -10.30 -7.51
C PRO A 887 -6.77 -10.99 -8.48
N GLN A 888 -8.04 -11.12 -8.10
CA GLN A 888 -9.10 -11.75 -8.86
C GLN A 888 -9.74 -10.80 -9.88
N SER A 889 -9.64 -9.50 -9.63
CA SER A 889 -10.29 -8.48 -10.45
C SER A 889 -9.97 -8.55 -11.95
N PRO A 890 -8.74 -8.86 -12.41
CA PRO A 890 -8.41 -8.99 -13.82
C PRO A 890 -9.34 -9.90 -14.63
N TYR A 891 -9.96 -10.91 -14.02
CA TYR A 891 -10.86 -11.86 -14.69
C TYR A 891 -12.18 -11.24 -15.17
N TRP A 892 -12.45 -9.97 -14.84
CA TRP A 892 -13.54 -9.20 -15.47
C TRP A 892 -13.43 -9.12 -17.00
N CYS A 893 -12.19 -9.27 -17.50
CA CYS A 893 -11.86 -9.39 -18.92
C CYS A 893 -12.76 -10.40 -19.68
N LEU A 894 -13.19 -11.47 -19.00
CA LEU A 894 -13.93 -12.60 -19.55
C LEU A 894 -15.29 -12.26 -20.16
N LYS A 895 -15.82 -11.04 -19.94
CA LYS A 895 -16.98 -10.51 -20.69
C LYS A 895 -16.82 -10.66 -22.20
N THR A 896 -15.60 -10.51 -22.71
CA THR A 896 -15.29 -10.60 -24.15
C THR A 896 -15.52 -11.99 -24.73
N PHE A 897 -15.51 -13.03 -23.88
CA PHE A 897 -15.75 -14.41 -24.28
C PHE A 897 -17.24 -14.81 -24.27
N CYS A 898 -18.16 -13.90 -23.90
CA CYS A 898 -19.59 -14.19 -23.95
C CYS A 898 -20.07 -14.57 -25.37
N ALA A 899 -19.39 -14.13 -26.43
CA ALA A 899 -19.68 -14.51 -27.82
C ALA A 899 -19.60 -16.04 -28.08
N VAL A 900 -18.85 -16.79 -27.26
CA VAL A 900 -18.74 -18.26 -27.34
C VAL A 900 -20.09 -18.96 -27.14
N GLU A 901 -21.04 -18.29 -26.50
CA GLU A 901 -22.41 -18.76 -26.32
C GLU A 901 -23.09 -19.11 -27.65
N LEU A 902 -22.80 -18.35 -28.72
CA LEU A 902 -23.37 -18.58 -30.04
C LEU A 902 -23.01 -19.97 -30.59
N PRO A 903 -23.96 -20.70 -31.20
CA PRO A 903 -23.72 -21.97 -31.88
C PRO A 903 -22.66 -21.87 -32.97
N GLU A 904 -21.94 -22.97 -33.25
CA GLU A 904 -20.87 -22.98 -34.27
C GLU A 904 -21.34 -22.61 -35.68
N ASP A 905 -22.60 -22.91 -36.01
CA ASP A 905 -23.24 -22.60 -37.28
C ASP A 905 -23.85 -21.19 -37.35
N HIS A 906 -23.78 -20.40 -36.27
CA HIS A 906 -24.28 -19.03 -36.25
C HIS A 906 -23.56 -18.14 -37.29
N GLU A 907 -24.27 -17.18 -37.89
CA GLU A 907 -23.76 -16.30 -38.96
C GLU A 907 -22.47 -15.58 -38.56
N PHE A 908 -22.37 -15.17 -37.29
CA PHE A 908 -21.15 -14.57 -36.75
C PHE A 908 -19.90 -15.46 -36.91
N TRP A 909 -20.02 -16.77 -36.62
CA TRP A 909 -18.89 -17.68 -36.68
C TRP A 909 -18.60 -18.14 -38.11
N THR A 910 -19.63 -18.26 -38.94
CA THR A 910 -19.51 -18.72 -40.33
C THR A 910 -19.16 -17.62 -41.33
N CYS A 911 -19.40 -16.34 -41.01
CA CYS A 911 -19.03 -15.23 -41.90
C CYS A 911 -17.51 -15.02 -41.99
N GLU A 912 -17.08 -14.45 -43.11
CA GLU A 912 -15.68 -14.06 -43.33
C GLU A 912 -15.26 -12.97 -42.34
N GLU A 913 -14.09 -13.13 -41.72
CA GLU A 913 -13.50 -12.05 -40.93
C GLU A 913 -13.06 -10.92 -41.87
N LEU A 914 -13.68 -9.74 -41.74
CA LEU A 914 -13.34 -8.58 -42.56
C LEU A 914 -12.27 -7.71 -41.89
N PRO A 915 -11.44 -7.00 -42.68
CA PRO A 915 -10.41 -6.13 -42.15
C PRO A 915 -11.00 -4.98 -41.32
N HIS A 916 -10.14 -4.34 -40.53
CA HIS A 916 -10.54 -3.12 -39.82
C HIS A 916 -10.96 -2.05 -40.82
N PRO A 917 -11.99 -1.23 -40.58
CA PRO A 917 -12.44 -0.25 -41.59
C PRO A 917 -11.41 0.84 -41.92
N LEU A 918 -10.38 1.02 -41.09
CA LEU A 918 -9.23 1.90 -41.37
C LEU A 918 -8.06 1.18 -42.07
N ALA A 919 -8.16 -0.11 -42.36
CA ALA A 919 -7.11 -0.85 -43.06
C ALA A 919 -6.99 -0.40 -44.52
N LYS A 920 -5.76 -0.29 -45.01
CA LYS A 920 -5.45 0.08 -46.41
C LYS A 920 -5.90 -1.08 -47.33
N THR A 921 -6.70 -0.80 -48.35
CA THR A 921 -6.99 -1.77 -49.43
C THR A 921 -5.94 -1.65 -50.53
N ASN A 922 -5.56 -2.76 -51.16
CA ASN A 922 -4.51 -2.80 -52.21
C ASN A 922 -4.82 -1.91 -53.44
N ASP A 923 -6.07 -1.49 -53.63
CA ASP A 923 -6.54 -0.65 -54.74
C ASP A 923 -6.39 0.86 -54.52
N GLN A 924 -5.79 1.31 -53.41
CA GLN A 924 -5.65 2.73 -53.10
C GLN A 924 -4.44 3.39 -53.78
N THR A 925 -4.68 4.50 -54.47
CA THR A 925 -3.65 5.34 -55.12
C THR A 925 -2.61 5.86 -54.12
N PRO A 926 -1.37 6.18 -54.53
CA PRO A 926 -0.34 6.70 -53.62
C PRO A 926 -0.76 7.94 -52.83
N SER A 927 -1.66 8.78 -53.36
CA SER A 927 -2.23 9.94 -52.67
C SER A 927 -3.16 9.57 -51.51
N ALA A 928 -3.88 8.45 -51.58
CA ALA A 928 -4.71 7.94 -50.50
C ALA A 928 -3.89 7.40 -49.32
N ARG A 929 -2.59 7.10 -49.54
CA ARG A 929 -1.68 6.60 -48.49
C ARG A 929 -1.28 7.65 -47.45
N GLN A 930 -1.50 8.94 -47.72
CA GLN A 930 -1.17 10.05 -46.82
C GLN A 930 -2.39 10.64 -46.08
N HIS A 931 -3.60 10.14 -46.35
CA HIS A 931 -4.82 10.70 -45.76
C HIS A 931 -4.92 10.38 -44.26
N VAL A 932 -5.28 11.38 -43.47
CA VAL A 932 -5.52 11.26 -42.03
C VAL A 932 -7.02 11.19 -41.77
N SER A 933 -7.48 10.09 -41.18
CA SER A 933 -8.87 9.97 -40.75
C SER A 933 -9.06 10.65 -39.39
N ILE A 934 -9.88 11.70 -39.35
CA ILE A 934 -10.21 12.47 -38.14
C ILE A 934 -11.70 12.36 -37.84
N ARG A 935 -12.05 11.97 -36.62
CA ARG A 935 -13.45 11.94 -36.15
C ARG A 935 -13.59 12.60 -34.78
N ALA A 936 -14.29 13.72 -34.75
CA ALA A 936 -14.78 14.30 -33.50
C ALA A 936 -15.97 13.49 -32.96
N LEU A 937 -15.94 13.22 -31.66
CA LEU A 937 -17.02 12.62 -30.88
C LEU A 937 -17.38 13.60 -29.77
N ASP A 938 -18.55 14.22 -29.89
CA ASP A 938 -18.93 15.32 -29.02
C ASP A 938 -19.26 14.83 -27.61
N ALA A 939 -19.99 13.72 -27.48
CA ALA A 939 -20.40 13.19 -26.18
C ALA A 939 -19.22 12.90 -25.22
N PRO A 940 -18.16 12.16 -25.63
CA PRO A 940 -16.97 11.98 -24.80
C PRO A 940 -15.94 13.12 -24.91
N LYS A 941 -16.19 14.16 -25.71
CA LYS A 941 -15.26 15.27 -26.00
C LYS A 941 -13.88 14.80 -26.49
N HIS A 942 -13.90 13.91 -27.48
CA HIS A 942 -12.69 13.31 -28.07
C HIS A 942 -12.56 13.62 -29.56
N ILE A 943 -11.33 13.66 -30.05
CA ILE A 943 -11.02 13.62 -31.48
C ILE A 943 -10.17 12.37 -31.73
N LEU A 944 -10.76 11.38 -32.40
CA LEU A 944 -10.08 10.15 -32.82
C LEU A 944 -9.30 10.41 -34.09
N ILE A 945 -8.05 9.95 -34.13
CA ILE A 945 -7.09 10.20 -35.19
C ILE A 945 -6.48 8.87 -35.61
N SER A 946 -6.61 8.56 -36.90
CA SER A 946 -5.89 7.47 -37.55
C SER A 946 -5.05 8.06 -38.67
N ALA A 947 -3.78 8.29 -38.37
CA ALA A 947 -2.76 8.67 -39.33
C ALA A 947 -2.11 7.39 -39.91
N PRO A 948 -1.42 7.49 -41.07
CA PRO A 948 -0.85 6.32 -41.75
C PRO A 948 0.02 5.40 -40.89
N ASP A 949 0.71 5.98 -39.89
CA ASP A 949 1.68 5.30 -39.03
C ASP A 949 1.39 5.45 -37.52
N HIS A 950 0.25 6.04 -37.13
CA HIS A 950 -0.08 6.29 -35.72
C HIS A 950 -1.59 6.41 -35.48
N HIS A 951 -2.09 5.67 -34.48
CA HIS A 951 -3.49 5.69 -34.08
C HIS A 951 -3.65 6.12 -32.62
N TYR A 952 -4.39 7.21 -32.38
CA TYR A 952 -4.51 7.85 -31.08
C TYR A 952 -5.75 8.74 -30.99
N LEU A 953 -5.99 9.30 -29.80
CA LEU A 953 -7.05 10.28 -29.58
C LEU A 953 -6.52 11.51 -28.87
N LEU A 954 -7.12 12.66 -29.18
CA LEU A 954 -7.01 13.87 -28.38
C LEU A 954 -8.19 13.93 -27.40
N SER A 955 -7.91 14.28 -26.15
CA SER A 955 -8.92 14.36 -25.10
C SER A 955 -8.77 15.63 -24.27
N SER A 956 -9.91 16.20 -23.90
CA SER A 956 -9.94 17.40 -23.09
C SER A 956 -11.22 17.47 -22.23
N GLY A 957 -11.04 17.73 -20.94
CA GLY A 957 -12.11 18.06 -20.02
C GLY A 957 -12.86 16.90 -19.36
N GLN A 958 -12.47 15.65 -19.60
CA GLN A 958 -12.94 14.52 -18.81
C GLN A 958 -12.23 14.48 -17.45
N PHE A 959 -12.94 14.07 -16.41
CA PHE A 959 -12.39 13.79 -15.08
C PHE A 959 -13.41 13.03 -14.22
N ALA A 960 -12.92 12.26 -13.25
CA ALA A 960 -13.74 11.69 -12.19
C ALA A 960 -13.96 12.70 -11.05
N SER A 961 -15.19 12.79 -10.53
CA SER A 961 -15.52 13.73 -9.45
C SER A 961 -14.90 13.35 -8.10
N TRP A 962 -14.67 12.05 -7.87
CA TRP A 962 -14.01 11.50 -6.67
C TRP A 962 -12.51 11.29 -6.89
N PRO A 963 -11.69 11.29 -5.81
CA PRO A 963 -10.26 11.06 -5.90
C PRO A 963 -10.00 9.58 -6.21
N MET A 964 -9.44 9.29 -7.38
CA MET A 964 -8.99 7.96 -7.79
C MET A 964 -7.49 8.02 -8.10
N LYS A 965 -6.79 6.89 -7.92
CA LYS A 965 -5.37 6.80 -8.21
C LYS A 965 -5.08 7.18 -9.66
N ALA A 966 -4.15 8.12 -9.84
CA ALA A 966 -3.68 8.60 -11.14
C ALA A 966 -4.79 9.19 -12.04
N THR A 967 -5.83 9.81 -11.48
CA THR A 967 -6.93 10.42 -12.26
C THR A 967 -6.42 11.42 -13.30
N GLU A 968 -5.41 12.22 -12.98
CA GLU A 968 -4.81 13.20 -13.89
C GLU A 968 -4.13 12.53 -15.09
N ALA A 969 -3.56 11.34 -14.91
CA ALA A 969 -2.99 10.58 -16.01
C ALA A 969 -4.06 9.87 -16.85
N LYS A 970 -5.14 9.39 -16.22
CA LYS A 970 -6.21 8.62 -16.87
C LYS A 970 -7.16 9.48 -17.69
N TYR A 971 -7.37 10.74 -17.32
CA TYR A 971 -8.25 11.68 -18.01
C TYR A 971 -7.62 13.04 -18.35
N GLY A 972 -6.58 13.47 -17.63
CA GLY A 972 -6.03 14.82 -17.75
C GLY A 972 -5.04 15.03 -18.89
N LYS A 973 -4.52 13.98 -19.53
CA LYS A 973 -3.58 14.10 -20.67
C LYS A 973 -4.26 14.64 -21.92
N PHE A 974 -3.47 15.24 -22.79
CA PHE A 974 -3.93 15.83 -24.05
C PHE A 974 -4.07 14.82 -25.18
N ALA A 975 -3.30 13.73 -25.13
CA ALA A 975 -3.32 12.68 -26.15
C ALA A 975 -3.10 11.30 -25.53
N TYR A 976 -3.80 10.29 -26.04
CA TYR A 976 -3.69 8.88 -25.64
C TYR A 976 -3.48 8.02 -26.89
N SER A 977 -2.46 7.18 -26.89
CA SER A 977 -2.05 6.39 -28.07
C SER A 977 -2.15 4.89 -27.81
N SER A 978 -2.59 4.14 -28.83
CA SER A 978 -2.57 2.67 -28.86
C SER A 978 -1.15 2.08 -28.86
N GLU A 979 -0.16 2.83 -29.37
CA GLU A 979 1.23 2.41 -29.51
C GLU A 979 2.12 2.93 -28.36
N PHE A 980 1.93 4.21 -28.03
CA PHE A 980 2.64 4.94 -26.98
C PHE A 980 1.70 5.20 -25.81
N ALA A 981 1.28 4.12 -25.14
CA ALA A 981 0.36 4.22 -24.01
C ALA A 981 0.85 5.24 -22.99
N PHE A 982 -0.07 5.80 -22.23
CA PHE A 982 0.27 6.87 -21.30
C PHE A 982 1.04 6.38 -20.07
N SER A 983 1.72 7.29 -19.38
CA SER A 983 2.35 6.99 -18.07
C SER A 983 1.53 7.51 -16.88
N VAL A 984 1.59 6.78 -15.77
CA VAL A 984 0.99 7.10 -14.47
C VAL A 984 2.06 7.51 -13.46
N PRO A 985 1.73 8.40 -12.50
CA PRO A 985 2.68 8.88 -11.51
C PRO A 985 3.08 7.83 -10.46
N THR A 986 4.35 7.82 -10.08
CA THR A 986 4.91 7.07 -8.93
C THR A 986 5.12 7.96 -7.68
N GLY A 987 5.00 9.28 -7.84
CA GLY A 987 5.28 10.29 -6.82
C GLY A 987 5.15 11.72 -7.38
N PRO A 988 5.44 12.76 -6.57
CA PRO A 988 5.17 14.16 -6.90
C PRO A 988 6.28 14.89 -7.68
N LEU A 989 7.50 14.35 -7.76
CA LEU A 989 8.61 14.95 -8.51
C LEU A 989 8.38 14.82 -10.02
N LEU A 990 9.08 15.59 -10.86
CA LEU A 990 8.84 15.62 -12.31
C LEU A 990 9.04 14.24 -12.97
N GLU A 991 10.12 13.54 -12.63
CA GLU A 991 10.44 12.20 -13.12
C GLU A 991 9.43 11.14 -12.62
N GLN A 992 8.91 11.36 -11.42
CA GLN A 992 7.91 10.49 -10.79
C GLN A 992 6.51 10.74 -11.35
N LEU A 993 6.19 11.99 -11.69
CA LEU A 993 4.93 12.40 -12.31
C LEU A 993 4.81 11.84 -13.73
N ALA A 994 5.94 11.66 -14.41
CA ALA A 994 6.05 11.17 -15.78
C ALA A 994 5.06 11.89 -16.74
N PRO A 995 5.22 13.21 -16.95
CA PRO A 995 4.24 14.04 -17.66
C PRO A 995 4.29 13.85 -19.19
N ASP A 996 4.13 12.64 -19.71
CA ASP A 996 3.89 12.44 -21.14
C ASP A 996 2.51 12.96 -21.53
N SER A 997 2.45 13.55 -22.72
CA SER A 997 1.26 14.15 -23.32
C SER A 997 0.53 15.14 -22.41
N THR A 998 1.24 15.88 -21.55
CA THR A 998 0.66 16.88 -20.66
C THR A 998 1.61 18.08 -20.47
N LEU A 999 1.07 19.17 -19.92
CA LEU A 999 1.80 20.35 -19.48
C LEU A 999 1.86 20.33 -17.95
N ALA A 1000 3.04 20.10 -17.40
CA ALA A 1000 3.30 20.19 -15.97
C ALA A 1000 3.78 21.61 -15.60
N ILE A 1001 3.24 22.15 -14.52
CA ILE A 1001 3.52 23.51 -14.02
C ILE A 1001 3.99 23.42 -12.56
N SER A 1002 5.04 24.18 -12.23
CA SER A 1002 5.50 24.40 -10.85
C SER A 1002 5.54 25.92 -10.57
N GLU A 1003 4.92 26.32 -9.46
CA GLU A 1003 4.89 27.71 -8.95
C GLU A 1003 5.83 27.89 -7.73
N ASP A 1004 6.59 26.84 -7.38
CA ASP A 1004 7.36 26.70 -6.13
C ASP A 1004 8.78 26.18 -6.38
N ALA A 1005 9.43 26.65 -7.45
CA ALA A 1005 10.82 26.31 -7.79
C ALA A 1005 11.11 24.80 -7.94
N SER A 1006 10.15 24.03 -8.45
CA SER A 1006 10.19 22.56 -8.65
C SER A 1006 9.94 21.70 -7.41
N ASP A 1007 9.59 22.28 -6.26
CA ASP A 1007 9.23 21.51 -5.06
C ASP A 1007 7.96 20.67 -5.31
N SER A 1008 7.03 21.16 -6.14
CA SER A 1008 5.89 20.39 -6.59
C SER A 1008 5.49 20.68 -8.04
N TRP A 1009 5.05 19.63 -8.74
CA TRP A 1009 4.51 19.72 -10.08
C TRP A 1009 3.01 19.44 -10.08
N ARG A 1010 2.28 20.17 -10.92
CA ARG A 1010 0.83 20.04 -11.11
C ARG A 1010 0.51 19.93 -12.59
N VAL A 1011 -0.49 19.11 -12.90
CA VAL A 1011 -1.02 18.89 -14.25
C VAL A 1011 -2.53 19.07 -14.23
N ARG A 1012 -3.15 19.08 -15.42
CA ARG A 1012 -4.59 19.20 -15.56
C ARG A 1012 -5.33 18.09 -14.83
N TRP A 1013 -6.31 18.47 -13.99
CA TRP A 1013 -7.25 17.55 -13.34
C TRP A 1013 -8.70 17.97 -13.60
N LYS A 1014 -9.30 18.78 -12.71
CA LYS A 1014 -10.64 19.34 -12.88
C LYS A 1014 -10.56 20.63 -13.68
N SER A 1015 -11.40 20.74 -14.70
CA SER A 1015 -11.41 21.87 -15.63
C SER A 1015 -12.84 22.34 -15.88
N ALA A 1016 -12.99 23.56 -16.40
CA ALA A 1016 -14.27 24.07 -16.88
C ALA A 1016 -14.78 23.27 -18.10
N GLY A 1017 -15.91 23.68 -18.69
CA GLY A 1017 -16.45 23.14 -19.95
C GLY A 1017 -15.38 22.98 -21.04
N THR A 1018 -15.54 21.97 -21.90
CA THR A 1018 -14.72 21.80 -23.12
C THR A 1018 -15.53 22.18 -24.34
N ILE A 1019 -14.94 23.02 -25.18
CA ILE A 1019 -15.56 23.52 -26.41
C ILE A 1019 -14.90 22.79 -27.58
N MET A 1020 -15.72 22.25 -28.47
CA MET A 1020 -15.28 21.85 -29.80
C MET A 1020 -15.36 23.05 -30.73
N ASP A 1021 -14.25 23.42 -31.34
CA ASP A 1021 -14.13 24.55 -32.26
C ASP A 1021 -13.42 24.09 -33.55
N ALA A 1022 -13.05 25.00 -34.45
CA ALA A 1022 -12.35 24.68 -35.68
C ALA A 1022 -11.02 25.46 -35.85
N ALA A 1023 -10.02 24.80 -36.42
CA ALA A 1023 -8.83 25.42 -36.98
C ALA A 1023 -8.80 25.20 -38.50
N HIS A 1024 -8.13 26.06 -39.25
CA HIS A 1024 -8.17 26.02 -40.71
C HIS A 1024 -6.79 25.77 -41.31
N VAL A 1025 -6.61 24.66 -42.03
CA VAL A 1025 -5.39 24.40 -42.80
C VAL A 1025 -5.51 25.08 -44.16
N HIS A 1026 -4.64 26.04 -44.43
CA HIS A 1026 -4.54 26.72 -45.72
C HIS A 1026 -3.45 26.07 -46.55
N SER A 1027 -3.79 25.70 -47.78
CA SER A 1027 -2.84 25.14 -48.74
C SER A 1027 -2.20 26.22 -49.60
N ALA A 1028 -1.12 25.87 -50.30
CA ALA A 1028 -0.40 26.78 -51.18
C ALA A 1028 -1.23 27.26 -52.38
N ASN A 1029 -2.29 26.53 -52.74
CA ASN A 1029 -3.22 26.86 -53.82
C ASN A 1029 -4.40 27.76 -53.36
N GLY A 1030 -4.46 28.12 -52.08
CA GLY A 1030 -5.48 29.01 -51.52
C GLY A 1030 -6.74 28.32 -51.00
N SER A 1031 -6.85 26.98 -51.09
CA SER A 1031 -7.93 26.22 -50.44
C SER A 1031 -7.74 26.15 -48.92
N SER A 1032 -8.85 26.05 -48.18
CA SER A 1032 -8.87 25.94 -46.72
C SER A 1032 -9.67 24.72 -46.29
N THR A 1033 -9.12 23.91 -45.38
CA THR A 1033 -9.77 22.73 -44.80
C THR A 1033 -9.95 22.94 -43.30
N ALA A 1034 -11.17 22.76 -42.79
CA ALA A 1034 -11.44 22.87 -41.36
C ALA A 1034 -11.05 21.58 -40.64
N LEU A 1035 -10.36 21.71 -39.51
CA LEU A 1035 -10.01 20.64 -38.57
C LEU A 1035 -10.76 20.88 -37.26
N PRO A 1036 -11.39 19.86 -36.66
CA PRO A 1036 -11.98 20.00 -35.34
C PRO A 1036 -10.89 20.24 -34.30
N THR A 1037 -11.17 21.05 -33.29
CA THR A 1037 -10.25 21.32 -32.18
C THR A 1037 -10.94 21.13 -30.84
N LEU A 1038 -10.16 20.86 -29.79
CA LEU A 1038 -10.64 20.83 -28.42
C LEU A 1038 -10.04 21.98 -27.62
N VAL A 1039 -10.88 22.81 -27.04
CA VAL A 1039 -10.48 23.98 -26.26
C VAL A 1039 -10.98 23.84 -24.83
N ASN A 1040 -10.09 23.98 -23.85
CA ASN A 1040 -10.42 23.84 -22.44
C ASN A 1040 -9.57 24.74 -21.55
N SER A 1041 -10.21 25.30 -20.52
CA SER A 1041 -9.55 26.12 -19.50
C SER A 1041 -9.44 25.36 -18.18
N TRP A 1042 -8.25 25.37 -17.59
CA TRP A 1042 -7.95 24.70 -16.33
C TRP A 1042 -6.96 25.52 -15.48
N SER A 1043 -6.83 25.18 -14.21
CA SER A 1043 -5.89 25.84 -13.29
C SER A 1043 -5.05 24.78 -12.55
N PRO A 1044 -3.75 25.02 -12.26
CA PRO A 1044 -2.90 24.07 -11.55
C PRO A 1044 -3.38 23.69 -10.15
N SER A 1045 -4.06 24.62 -9.46
CA SER A 1045 -4.69 24.36 -8.16
C SER A 1045 -5.79 25.38 -7.89
N LYS A 1046 -6.70 25.09 -6.94
CA LYS A 1046 -7.75 26.04 -6.52
C LYS A 1046 -7.21 27.35 -5.94
N MET A 1047 -5.94 27.37 -5.50
CA MET A 1047 -5.28 28.56 -4.93
C MET A 1047 -4.37 29.25 -5.95
N SER A 1048 -4.20 28.69 -7.14
CA SER A 1048 -3.34 29.27 -8.17
C SER A 1048 -3.98 30.51 -8.76
N CYS A 1049 -3.18 31.54 -9.00
CA CYS A 1049 -3.59 32.72 -9.77
C CYS A 1049 -3.45 32.50 -11.28
N LEU A 1050 -2.98 31.32 -11.70
CA LEU A 1050 -2.79 30.95 -13.10
C LEU A 1050 -4.01 30.24 -13.66
N THR A 1051 -4.39 30.64 -14.87
CA THR A 1051 -5.36 29.93 -15.70
C THR A 1051 -4.70 29.56 -17.02
N VAL A 1052 -4.86 28.31 -17.44
CA VAL A 1052 -4.32 27.76 -18.68
C VAL A 1052 -5.47 27.44 -19.63
N LYS A 1053 -5.57 28.15 -20.74
CA LYS A 1053 -6.43 27.78 -21.87
C LYS A 1053 -5.63 26.95 -22.86
N THR A 1054 -5.99 25.69 -23.01
CA THR A 1054 -5.35 24.73 -23.92
C THR A 1054 -6.22 24.50 -25.15
N THR A 1055 -5.63 24.60 -26.34
CA THR A 1055 -6.24 24.23 -27.63
C THR A 1055 -5.47 23.07 -28.22
N LEU A 1056 -6.18 21.98 -28.54
CA LEU A 1056 -5.64 20.78 -29.17
C LEU A 1056 -6.09 20.72 -30.62
N ILE A 1057 -5.12 20.63 -31.54
CA ILE A 1057 -5.36 20.62 -32.99
C ILE A 1057 -4.83 19.29 -33.54
N PRO A 1058 -5.66 18.48 -34.20
CA PRO A 1058 -5.24 17.21 -34.79
C PRO A 1058 -4.26 17.43 -35.97
N PRO A 1059 -3.64 16.35 -36.47
CA PRO A 1059 -2.83 16.42 -37.68
C PRO A 1059 -3.65 16.80 -38.91
N SER A 1060 -2.93 17.02 -40.01
CA SER A 1060 -3.52 17.28 -41.33
C SER A 1060 -2.88 16.38 -42.36
N ASP A 1061 -3.49 16.23 -43.53
CA ASP A 1061 -2.90 15.45 -44.64
C ASP A 1061 -1.51 15.97 -45.06
N ARG A 1062 -1.21 17.25 -44.80
CA ARG A 1062 0.11 17.84 -45.06
C ARG A 1062 1.15 17.45 -44.01
N TRP A 1063 0.76 17.39 -42.74
CA TRP A 1063 1.61 17.04 -41.61
C TRP A 1063 0.95 15.91 -40.80
N PRO A 1064 0.94 14.68 -41.34
CA PRO A 1064 0.17 13.58 -40.75
C PRO A 1064 0.73 13.09 -39.40
N ASP A 1065 2.01 13.33 -39.13
CA ASP A 1065 2.72 12.87 -37.93
C ASP A 1065 2.72 13.87 -36.79
N TRP A 1066 2.07 15.03 -36.98
CA TRP A 1066 2.17 16.18 -36.11
C TRP A 1066 0.81 16.62 -35.61
N HIS A 1067 0.60 16.64 -34.31
CA HIS A 1067 -0.48 17.44 -33.72
C HIS A 1067 0.07 18.66 -33.00
N VAL A 1068 -0.75 19.71 -32.92
CA VAL A 1068 -0.37 20.99 -32.31
C VAL A 1068 -1.14 21.20 -31.01
N ARG A 1069 -0.43 21.70 -30.00
CA ARG A 1069 -0.97 22.12 -28.71
C ARG A 1069 -0.63 23.58 -28.48
N ILE A 1070 -1.62 24.35 -28.05
CA ILE A 1070 -1.44 25.76 -27.73
C ILE A 1070 -1.91 26.02 -26.32
N HIS A 1071 -1.01 26.51 -25.50
CA HIS A 1071 -1.27 26.85 -24.11
C HIS A 1071 -1.17 28.36 -23.94
N ARG A 1072 -2.30 29.00 -23.65
CA ARG A 1072 -2.36 30.39 -23.21
C ARG A 1072 -2.43 30.40 -21.68
N ILE A 1073 -1.35 30.79 -21.04
CA ILE A 1073 -1.22 30.87 -19.59
C ILE A 1073 -1.42 32.33 -19.18
N THR A 1074 -2.49 32.59 -18.44
CA THR A 1074 -2.85 33.91 -17.95
C THR A 1074 -2.69 33.97 -16.44
N ARG A 1075 -2.14 35.06 -15.93
CA ARG A 1075 -2.04 35.36 -14.49
C ARG A 1075 -3.01 36.48 -14.14
N ALA A 1076 -3.95 36.22 -13.23
CA ALA A 1076 -4.91 37.22 -12.78
C ALA A 1076 -4.25 38.28 -11.89
N ALA A 1077 -4.63 39.55 -12.05
CA ALA A 1077 -4.21 40.66 -11.20
C ALA A 1077 -4.95 40.61 -9.85
N ALA A 1078 -4.51 39.80 -8.89
CA ALA A 1078 -5.21 39.68 -7.61
C ALA A 1078 -4.76 40.73 -6.57
N HIS A 1079 -5.74 41.41 -5.97
CA HIS A 1079 -5.62 42.29 -4.81
C HIS A 1079 -5.07 41.54 -3.57
N VAL A 1080 -4.19 42.22 -2.82
CA VAL A 1080 -3.63 41.88 -1.49
C VAL A 1080 -2.38 41.00 -1.50
N GLY A 1081 -1.23 41.63 -1.17
CA GLY A 1081 -0.13 40.98 -0.45
C GLY A 1081 1.08 40.54 -1.26
N SER A 1082 1.83 41.51 -1.79
CA SER A 1082 3.27 41.45 -2.14
C SER A 1082 3.96 40.07 -2.15
N ARG A 1083 4.07 39.45 -3.32
CA ARG A 1083 5.29 38.74 -3.70
C ARG A 1083 5.91 39.45 -4.91
N ALA A 1084 7.21 39.72 -4.81
CA ALA A 1084 8.05 40.07 -5.94
C ALA A 1084 7.91 39.01 -7.06
N GLU A 1085 8.25 39.38 -8.30
CA GLU A 1085 8.35 38.54 -9.50
C GLU A 1085 8.03 37.04 -9.30
N GLN A 1086 6.96 36.56 -9.94
CA GLN A 1086 6.61 35.14 -9.88
C GLN A 1086 7.29 34.42 -11.05
N THR A 1087 8.19 33.50 -10.72
CA THR A 1087 8.80 32.58 -11.69
C THR A 1087 7.98 31.29 -11.74
N VAL A 1088 7.54 30.90 -12.93
CA VAL A 1088 6.77 29.67 -13.17
C VAL A 1088 7.59 28.76 -14.07
N LEU A 1089 7.79 27.52 -13.62
CA LEU A 1089 8.47 26.50 -14.40
C LEU A 1089 7.44 25.63 -15.12
N THR A 1090 7.71 25.35 -16.38
CA THR A 1090 6.85 24.51 -17.22
C THR A 1090 7.65 23.35 -17.80
N ALA A 1091 6.99 22.20 -17.94
CA ALA A 1091 7.50 21.01 -18.61
C ALA A 1091 6.39 20.38 -19.44
N GLU A 1092 6.50 20.47 -20.77
CA GLU A 1092 5.52 19.90 -21.70
C GLU A 1092 6.07 18.63 -22.34
N GLY A 1093 5.35 17.51 -22.18
CA GLY A 1093 5.77 16.21 -22.69
C GLY A 1093 5.11 15.79 -24.01
N GLY A 1094 5.89 15.17 -24.88
CA GLY A 1094 5.41 14.38 -26.02
C GLY A 1094 4.96 12.98 -25.57
N PHE A 1095 4.92 12.02 -26.49
CA PHE A 1095 4.58 10.64 -26.14
C PHE A 1095 5.75 9.92 -25.44
N ALA A 1096 5.45 9.13 -24.41
CA ALA A 1096 6.43 8.23 -23.81
C ALA A 1096 6.78 7.09 -24.78
N ILE A 1097 8.06 6.76 -24.92
CA ILE A 1097 8.53 5.71 -25.83
C ILE A 1097 9.58 4.83 -25.16
N ALA A 1098 9.71 3.56 -25.58
CA ALA A 1098 10.69 2.62 -25.05
C ALA A 1098 12.11 3.22 -25.02
N GLY A 1099 12.73 3.20 -23.84
CA GLY A 1099 13.99 3.89 -23.55
C GLY A 1099 15.25 3.00 -23.65
N ARG A 1100 15.13 1.79 -24.19
CA ARG A 1100 16.20 0.80 -24.28
C ARG A 1100 16.41 0.35 -25.72
N ARG A 1101 17.67 0.10 -26.08
CA ARG A 1101 18.06 -0.44 -27.38
C ARG A 1101 17.54 -1.87 -27.55
N LYS A 1102 17.07 -2.21 -28.74
CA LYS A 1102 16.58 -3.57 -29.04
C LYS A 1102 17.69 -4.62 -29.03
N ARG A 1103 18.89 -4.25 -29.51
CA ARG A 1103 20.00 -5.21 -29.72
C ARG A 1103 20.53 -5.80 -28.41
N ASP A 1104 20.66 -4.99 -27.37
CA ASP A 1104 21.40 -5.34 -26.16
C ASP A 1104 20.71 -4.90 -24.85
N GLY A 1105 19.52 -4.29 -24.91
CA GLY A 1105 18.80 -3.77 -23.74
C GLY A 1105 19.48 -2.57 -23.07
N GLY A 1106 20.55 -2.02 -23.66
CA GLY A 1106 21.29 -0.86 -23.15
C GLY A 1106 20.50 0.46 -23.27
N ALA A 1107 21.03 1.54 -22.70
CA ALA A 1107 20.42 2.88 -22.85
C ALA A 1107 20.52 3.40 -24.29
N LEU A 1108 19.54 4.16 -24.77
CA LEU A 1108 19.63 4.81 -26.08
C LEU A 1108 20.79 5.82 -26.10
N PRO A 1109 21.67 5.81 -27.13
CA PRO A 1109 22.78 6.74 -27.24
C PRO A 1109 22.29 8.16 -27.56
N ARG A 1110 23.04 9.18 -27.13
CA ARG A 1110 22.84 10.57 -27.58
C ARG A 1110 23.43 10.74 -28.98
N LEU A 1111 22.67 11.37 -29.86
CA LEU A 1111 23.02 11.62 -31.25
C LEU A 1111 22.97 13.12 -31.54
N CYS A 1112 23.90 13.59 -32.37
CA CYS A 1112 23.88 14.93 -32.93
C CYS A 1112 22.94 14.97 -34.16
N PRO A 1113 22.29 16.11 -34.45
CA PRO A 1113 21.47 16.25 -35.67
C PRO A 1113 22.21 15.93 -36.99
N HIS A 1114 23.54 16.08 -37.00
CA HIS A 1114 24.39 15.76 -38.16
C HIS A 1114 24.61 14.26 -38.35
N ASP A 1115 24.50 13.45 -37.29
CA ASP A 1115 24.68 11.99 -37.35
C ASP A 1115 23.59 11.32 -38.22
N PHE A 1116 22.47 12.00 -38.46
CA PHE A 1116 21.36 11.56 -39.32
C PHE A 1116 21.48 12.00 -40.78
N ARG A 1117 22.46 12.86 -41.13
CA ARG A 1117 22.64 13.37 -42.49
C ARG A 1117 23.59 12.53 -43.35
N ASP A 1118 24.38 11.64 -42.74
CA ASP A 1118 25.52 10.95 -43.39
C ASP A 1118 25.50 9.41 -43.19
N THR A 1119 24.30 8.82 -43.19
CA THR A 1119 24.05 7.38 -42.97
C THR A 1119 24.26 6.55 -44.24
N LYS A 1120 25.51 6.54 -44.76
CA LYS A 1120 25.97 5.40 -45.58
C LYS A 1120 26.26 4.16 -44.74
N ASP A 1121 26.44 4.34 -43.43
CA ASP A 1121 26.56 3.25 -42.46
C ASP A 1121 25.21 2.95 -41.79
N ALA A 1122 24.73 1.72 -41.96
CA ALA A 1122 23.54 1.17 -41.32
C ALA A 1122 23.66 0.99 -39.79
N ALA A 1123 24.57 1.71 -39.13
CA ALA A 1123 25.00 1.47 -37.75
C ALA A 1123 24.20 2.24 -36.68
N VAL A 1124 23.47 3.31 -37.05
CA VAL A 1124 22.68 4.12 -36.09
C VAL A 1124 21.19 4.01 -36.41
N SER A 1125 20.50 3.09 -35.72
CA SER A 1125 19.06 2.84 -35.88
C SER A 1125 18.19 3.37 -34.73
N GLU A 1126 18.79 3.69 -33.58
CA GLU A 1126 18.10 4.10 -32.35
C GLU A 1126 18.94 5.15 -31.60
N GLY A 1127 18.31 6.12 -30.95
CA GLY A 1127 19.00 7.16 -30.17
C GLY A 1127 18.12 8.34 -29.77
N VAL A 1128 18.72 9.31 -29.08
CA VAL A 1128 18.06 10.53 -28.60
C VAL A 1128 18.75 11.79 -29.13
N VAL A 1129 17.96 12.80 -29.45
CA VAL A 1129 18.41 14.11 -29.94
C VAL A 1129 17.80 15.20 -29.07
N GLU A 1130 18.63 16.08 -28.53
CA GLU A 1130 18.25 17.30 -27.82
C GLU A 1130 18.86 18.47 -28.60
N ASP A 1131 18.02 19.30 -29.25
CA ASP A 1131 18.49 20.40 -30.10
C ASP A 1131 17.65 21.66 -29.88
N GLY A 1132 18.24 22.65 -29.20
CA GLY A 1132 17.60 23.93 -28.91
C GLY A 1132 16.24 23.75 -28.19
N PRO A 1133 15.11 24.16 -28.79
CA PRO A 1133 13.76 23.99 -28.24
C PRO A 1133 13.07 22.71 -28.76
N ALA A 1134 13.83 21.66 -29.08
CA ALA A 1134 13.31 20.43 -29.64
C ALA A 1134 13.98 19.19 -29.03
N ALA A 1135 13.21 18.11 -28.87
CA ALA A 1135 13.71 16.80 -28.44
C ALA A 1135 13.07 15.70 -29.30
N LEU A 1136 13.86 14.72 -29.73
CA LEU A 1136 13.43 13.58 -30.53
C LEU A 1136 14.03 12.29 -29.97
N ILE A 1137 13.23 11.24 -29.90
CA ILE A 1137 13.64 9.91 -29.46
C ILE A 1137 13.25 8.91 -30.53
N ILE A 1138 14.22 8.14 -31.00
CA ILE A 1138 14.03 7.05 -31.97
C ILE A 1138 14.40 5.75 -31.27
N SER A 1139 13.47 4.80 -31.26
CA SER A 1139 13.68 3.48 -30.69
C SER A 1139 13.10 2.41 -31.61
N SER A 1140 13.31 1.14 -31.24
CA SER A 1140 12.64 0.01 -31.87
C SER A 1140 11.11 0.06 -31.85
N ARG A 1141 10.50 0.98 -31.09
CA ARG A 1141 9.05 1.22 -31.05
C ARG A 1141 8.59 2.39 -31.94
N GLY A 1142 9.49 2.98 -32.74
CA GLY A 1142 9.16 4.13 -33.59
C GLY A 1142 9.90 5.40 -33.20
N ALA A 1143 9.27 6.55 -33.39
CA ALA A 1143 9.79 7.85 -33.01
C ALA A 1143 8.76 8.67 -32.23
N SER A 1144 9.23 9.41 -31.22
CA SER A 1144 8.46 10.39 -30.47
C SER A 1144 9.27 11.66 -30.31
N GLY A 1145 8.70 12.81 -30.64
CA GLY A 1145 9.39 14.09 -30.56
C GLY A 1145 8.47 15.24 -30.18
N ILE A 1146 9.08 16.35 -29.78
CA ILE A 1146 8.38 17.58 -29.43
C ILE A 1146 9.23 18.80 -29.79
N ILE A 1147 8.58 19.86 -30.29
CA ILE A 1147 9.23 21.12 -30.63
C ILE A 1147 8.34 22.32 -30.29
N GLN A 1148 8.93 23.34 -29.67
CA GLN A 1148 8.26 24.63 -29.50
C GLN A 1148 8.47 25.48 -30.77
N LEU A 1149 7.39 25.82 -31.46
CA LEU A 1149 7.44 26.52 -32.76
C LEU A 1149 7.88 27.99 -32.62
N TYR A 1150 7.48 28.62 -31.52
CA TYR A 1150 7.81 30.01 -31.17
C TYR A 1150 8.52 30.03 -29.80
N PRO A 1151 9.80 29.61 -29.73
CA PRO A 1151 10.50 29.43 -28.47
C PRO A 1151 10.95 30.76 -27.84
N SER A 1152 10.87 30.86 -26.51
CA SER A 1152 11.58 31.90 -25.77
C SER A 1152 13.08 31.58 -25.68
N SER A 1153 13.88 32.52 -25.18
CA SER A 1153 15.29 32.28 -24.87
C SER A 1153 15.51 31.23 -23.76
N SER A 1154 14.52 31.01 -22.90
CA SER A 1154 14.55 30.03 -21.80
C SER A 1154 14.10 28.63 -22.20
N ALA A 1155 13.49 28.45 -23.38
CA ALA A 1155 12.98 27.16 -23.83
C ALA A 1155 14.11 26.18 -24.21
N ARG A 1156 14.02 24.94 -23.70
CA ARG A 1156 14.97 23.86 -23.96
C ARG A 1156 14.24 22.54 -24.20
N GLY A 1157 14.58 21.86 -25.28
CA GLY A 1157 14.21 20.46 -25.51
C GLY A 1157 15.14 19.54 -24.74
N VAL A 1158 14.57 18.65 -23.93
CA VAL A 1158 15.27 17.68 -23.10
C VAL A 1158 14.57 16.33 -23.17
N VAL A 1159 15.30 15.25 -22.97
CA VAL A 1159 14.74 13.91 -22.84
C VAL A 1159 14.62 13.57 -21.37
N LEU A 1160 13.39 13.62 -20.85
CA LEU A 1160 13.07 13.24 -19.49
C LEU A 1160 13.12 11.72 -19.35
N LYS A 1161 13.82 11.25 -18.31
CA LYS A 1161 13.84 9.84 -17.92
C LYS A 1161 12.90 9.64 -16.72
N PRO A 1162 11.66 9.18 -16.93
CA PRO A 1162 10.75 8.91 -15.82
C PRO A 1162 11.21 7.71 -14.98
N ASP A 1163 10.63 7.58 -13.79
CA ASP A 1163 10.74 6.37 -12.99
C ASP A 1163 10.31 5.14 -13.81
N ALA A 1164 10.94 4.00 -13.53
CA ALA A 1164 10.51 2.74 -14.11
C ALA A 1164 9.08 2.40 -13.68
N ASN A 1165 8.38 1.63 -14.51
CA ASN A 1165 7.01 1.19 -14.31
C ASN A 1165 5.93 2.29 -14.31
N THR A 1166 6.24 3.49 -14.80
CA THR A 1166 5.26 4.56 -15.01
C THR A 1166 4.35 4.30 -16.21
N ASN A 1167 4.88 3.81 -17.33
CA ASN A 1167 4.13 3.62 -18.59
C ASN A 1167 3.31 2.33 -18.65
N LEU A 1168 2.16 2.29 -19.32
CA LEU A 1168 1.33 1.07 -19.32
C LEU A 1168 1.81 -0.08 -20.23
N ILE A 1169 2.60 0.21 -21.26
CA ILE A 1169 3.08 -0.79 -22.23
C ILE A 1169 4.57 -1.10 -22.03
N SER A 1170 5.40 -0.09 -21.80
CA SER A 1170 6.86 -0.25 -21.71
C SER A 1170 7.37 0.05 -20.30
N PRO A 1171 7.93 -0.90 -19.54
CA PRO A 1171 8.33 -0.66 -18.15
C PRO A 1171 9.49 0.35 -17.99
N ARG A 1172 10.18 0.68 -19.09
CA ARG A 1172 11.29 1.63 -19.11
C ARG A 1172 11.15 2.55 -20.33
N THR A 1173 10.65 3.76 -20.10
CA THR A 1173 10.43 4.76 -21.15
C THR A 1173 11.37 5.96 -21.03
N LEU A 1174 11.36 6.78 -22.07
CA LEU A 1174 11.83 8.15 -22.09
C LEU A 1174 10.71 9.04 -22.65
N ILE A 1175 10.70 10.32 -22.29
CA ILE A 1175 9.70 11.29 -22.71
C ILE A 1175 10.44 12.50 -23.33
N PRO A 1176 10.19 12.86 -24.59
CA PRO A 1176 10.71 14.10 -25.14
C PRO A 1176 9.93 15.27 -24.50
N THR A 1177 10.63 16.26 -23.97
CA THR A 1177 10.04 17.31 -23.12
C THR A 1177 10.58 18.69 -23.47
N ILE A 1178 9.71 19.70 -23.52
CA ILE A 1178 10.11 21.11 -23.54
C ILE A 1178 10.07 21.65 -22.12
N ARG A 1179 11.20 22.16 -21.62
CA ARG A 1179 11.28 22.88 -20.36
C ARG A 1179 11.44 24.38 -20.62
N GLN A 1180 10.68 25.18 -19.90
CA GLN A 1180 10.73 26.63 -20.04
C GLN A 1180 10.44 27.32 -18.70
N GLU A 1181 11.19 28.39 -18.43
CA GLU A 1181 10.94 29.33 -17.33
C GLU A 1181 10.15 30.52 -17.86
N LEU A 1182 9.02 30.81 -17.21
CA LEU A 1182 8.16 31.96 -17.47
C LEU A 1182 8.28 32.95 -16.31
N LYS A 1183 8.52 34.21 -16.63
CA LYS A 1183 8.58 35.30 -15.64
C LYS A 1183 7.39 36.20 -15.82
N PHE A 1184 6.64 36.39 -14.74
CA PHE A 1184 5.51 37.29 -14.66
C PHE A 1184 5.91 38.47 -13.77
N GLU A 1185 5.89 39.68 -14.33
CA GLU A 1185 6.34 40.90 -13.65
C GLU A 1185 5.25 41.42 -12.69
N VAL A 1186 5.57 42.47 -11.94
CA VAL A 1186 4.59 43.13 -11.07
C VAL A 1186 3.79 44.10 -11.93
N ALA A 1187 2.59 43.70 -12.32
CA ALA A 1187 1.65 44.61 -12.97
C ALA A 1187 1.34 45.78 -12.03
N THR A 1188 1.77 46.99 -12.40
CA THR A 1188 1.44 48.25 -11.69
C THR A 1188 0.01 48.72 -11.97
N ASN A 1189 -0.69 48.04 -12.89
CA ASN A 1189 -2.06 48.29 -13.33
C ASN A 1189 -2.87 46.97 -13.34
N GLU A 1190 -4.19 47.04 -13.42
CA GLU A 1190 -5.16 45.90 -13.47
C GLU A 1190 -5.03 44.97 -14.71
N VAL A 1191 -3.86 44.85 -15.34
CA VAL A 1191 -3.67 44.13 -16.60
C VAL A 1191 -3.30 42.67 -16.35
N GLU A 1192 -4.02 41.75 -16.99
CA GLU A 1192 -3.68 40.33 -17.04
C GLU A 1192 -2.38 40.10 -17.84
N GLU A 1193 -1.40 39.42 -17.24
CA GLU A 1193 -0.19 39.00 -17.95
C GLU A 1193 -0.41 37.65 -18.64
N VAL A 1194 0.09 37.51 -19.86
CA VAL A 1194 -0.18 36.36 -20.74
C VAL A 1194 1.11 35.80 -21.32
N ALA A 1195 1.32 34.49 -21.18
CA ALA A 1195 2.32 33.72 -21.91
C ALA A 1195 1.63 32.74 -22.87
N VAL A 1196 2.18 32.56 -24.08
CA VAL A 1196 1.65 31.62 -25.08
C VAL A 1196 2.72 30.62 -25.47
N LEU A 1197 2.45 29.34 -25.28
CA LEU A 1197 3.30 28.23 -25.73
C LEU A 1197 2.62 27.57 -26.93
N VAL A 1198 3.32 27.48 -28.05
CA VAL A 1198 2.86 26.78 -29.26
C VAL A 1198 3.80 25.62 -29.51
N VAL A 1199 3.29 24.41 -29.30
CA VAL A 1199 4.09 23.19 -29.31
C VAL A 1199 3.53 22.22 -30.33
N ALA A 1200 4.40 21.65 -31.15
CA ALA A 1200 4.07 20.58 -32.08
C ALA A 1200 4.69 19.28 -31.56
N VAL A 1201 3.89 18.22 -31.52
CA VAL A 1201 4.30 16.89 -31.05
C VAL A 1201 4.31 15.95 -32.24
N PHE A 1202 5.41 15.22 -32.39
CA PHE A 1202 5.66 14.28 -33.48
C PHE A 1202 5.58 12.85 -32.98
N ALA A 1203 4.96 11.96 -33.75
CA ALA A 1203 5.00 10.53 -33.46
C ALA A 1203 4.85 9.67 -34.71
N ILE A 1204 5.62 8.58 -34.77
CA ILE A 1204 5.54 7.53 -35.80
C ILE A 1204 5.66 6.19 -35.09
N GLY A 1205 4.67 5.30 -35.24
CA GLY A 1205 4.71 3.94 -34.67
C GLY A 1205 5.61 2.98 -35.44
N VAL A 1206 5.78 1.75 -34.94
CA VAL A 1206 6.71 0.74 -35.52
C VAL A 1206 6.50 0.49 -37.02
N LYS A 1207 5.25 0.50 -37.48
CA LYS A 1207 4.92 0.21 -38.89
C LYS A 1207 5.38 1.30 -39.87
N GLY A 1208 5.63 2.52 -39.38
CA GLY A 1208 6.13 3.63 -40.20
C GLY A 1208 7.65 3.72 -40.29
N VAL A 1209 8.39 2.83 -39.64
CA VAL A 1209 9.86 2.85 -39.63
C VAL A 1209 10.41 1.98 -40.76
N GLU A 1210 10.56 2.55 -41.95
CA GLU A 1210 11.29 1.88 -43.04
C GLU A 1210 12.80 2.17 -42.97
N LYS A 1211 13.17 3.44 -42.74
CA LYS A 1211 14.56 3.93 -42.62
C LYS A 1211 14.62 5.16 -41.70
N VAL A 1212 15.70 5.28 -40.92
CA VAL A 1212 15.92 6.44 -40.02
C VAL A 1212 15.91 7.77 -40.78
N ASP A 1213 16.45 7.80 -42.00
CA ASP A 1213 16.46 9.01 -42.85
C ASP A 1213 15.05 9.51 -43.19
N ASP A 1214 14.07 8.62 -43.26
CA ASP A 1214 12.67 8.99 -43.51
C ASP A 1214 12.04 9.68 -42.31
N ILE A 1215 12.29 9.14 -41.10
CA ILE A 1215 11.89 9.76 -39.83
C ILE A 1215 12.48 11.17 -39.74
N TRP A 1216 13.77 11.32 -40.04
CA TRP A 1216 14.44 12.62 -39.96
C TRP A 1216 13.86 13.63 -40.97
N ARG A 1217 13.57 13.20 -42.20
CA ARG A 1217 12.94 14.06 -43.21
C ARG A 1217 11.58 14.58 -42.76
N ARG A 1218 10.74 13.71 -42.18
CA ARG A 1218 9.41 14.04 -41.64
C ARG A 1218 9.49 14.90 -40.37
N TRP A 1219 10.51 14.69 -39.55
CA TRP A 1219 10.80 15.49 -38.36
C TRP A 1219 11.23 16.93 -38.68
N VAL A 1220 12.02 17.13 -39.74
CA VAL A 1220 12.44 18.49 -40.16
C VAL A 1220 11.28 19.26 -40.81
N ASP A 1221 10.32 18.54 -41.41
CA ASP A 1221 9.11 19.09 -42.02
C ASP A 1221 7.98 19.32 -41.01
N LYS A 1222 8.22 20.26 -40.10
CA LYS A 1222 7.31 20.63 -39.01
C LYS A 1222 6.18 21.58 -39.46
N PRO A 1223 5.02 21.59 -38.77
CA PRO A 1223 3.90 22.47 -39.09
C PRO A 1223 4.21 23.96 -38.87
N VAL A 1224 3.56 24.80 -39.67
CA VAL A 1224 3.57 26.26 -39.55
C VAL A 1224 2.21 26.74 -39.04
N VAL A 1225 2.17 27.49 -37.94
CA VAL A 1225 0.92 27.92 -37.27
C VAL A 1225 0.80 29.44 -37.26
N LYS A 1226 -0.31 30.02 -37.72
CA LYS A 1226 -0.56 31.47 -37.76
C LYS A 1226 -1.82 31.84 -36.96
N PHE A 1227 -1.80 33.02 -36.34
CA PHE A 1227 -2.91 33.57 -35.56
C PHE A 1227 -3.67 34.65 -36.35
N GLY A 1228 -4.96 34.85 -36.04
CA GLY A 1228 -5.81 35.89 -36.61
C GLY A 1228 -5.16 37.27 -36.66
N GLY A 1229 -5.25 37.95 -37.80
CA GLY A 1229 -4.63 39.27 -38.06
C GLY A 1229 -3.27 39.25 -38.77
N SER A 1230 -2.65 38.08 -38.95
CA SER A 1230 -1.45 37.94 -39.79
C SER A 1230 -1.80 37.89 -41.29
N SER A 1231 -0.98 38.51 -42.14
CA SER A 1231 -1.24 38.57 -43.59
C SER A 1231 -1.20 37.16 -44.22
N ARG A 1232 -2.16 36.86 -45.10
CA ARG A 1232 -2.16 35.62 -45.88
C ARG A 1232 -0.92 35.63 -46.79
N GLU A 1233 -0.02 34.67 -46.59
CA GLU A 1233 1.10 34.46 -47.50
C GLU A 1233 0.65 33.52 -48.61
N LEU A 1234 0.55 34.04 -49.84
CA LEU A 1234 0.28 33.24 -51.02
C LEU A 1234 1.47 32.30 -51.29
N GLY A 1235 1.21 31.01 -51.52
CA GLY A 1235 2.22 30.02 -51.91
C GLY A 1235 2.88 29.22 -50.78
N LYS A 1236 2.42 29.34 -49.52
CA LYS A 1236 2.88 28.49 -48.40
C LYS A 1236 1.71 27.87 -47.66
N GLU A 1237 1.90 26.65 -47.16
CA GLU A 1237 0.90 25.95 -46.35
C GLU A 1237 1.06 26.28 -44.87
N TYR A 1238 -0.04 26.48 -44.15
CA TYR A 1238 -0.04 26.80 -42.72
C TYR A 1238 -1.39 26.51 -42.06
N ILE A 1239 -1.38 26.29 -40.74
CA ILE A 1239 -2.57 26.16 -39.90
C ILE A 1239 -2.93 27.55 -39.38
N MET A 1240 -4.12 28.06 -39.72
CA MET A 1240 -4.69 29.30 -39.21
C MET A 1240 -5.59 29.02 -38.02
N ILE A 1241 -5.47 29.86 -36.99
CA ILE A 1241 -6.27 29.83 -35.77
C ILE A 1241 -6.88 31.21 -35.62
N GLU A 1242 -8.21 31.26 -35.50
CA GLU A 1242 -8.98 32.51 -35.40
C GLU A 1242 -8.76 33.24 -34.07
#